data_AF-A0A939AM17-F1
#
_entry.id   AF-A0A939AM17-F1
#
_cell.length_a   1.000
_cell.length_b   1.000
_cell.length_c   1.000
_cell.angle_alpha   90.00
_cell.angle_beta   90.00
_cell.angle_gamma   90.00
#
_symmetry.space_group_name_H-M   'P 1'
#
loop_
_entity.id
_entity.type
_entity.pdbx_description
1 polymer ?
#
loop_
_entity_poly.entity_id
_entity_poly.type
_entity_poly.pdbx_seq_one_letter_code
_entity_poly.pdbx_strand_id
1 'polypeptide(L)'
;MRLVRVGLLLLFLITLMPLPVQAQTATPPVEVRVILNTMAPEERVGQLFLVSFSGTDASTESQIYDLITRRHVGGVMLMAENDNFSEGDTLAQTHQLIGDLQRLEWNANLNSLADPETGAEFNPVYIPLFVGVAQEGDGYPTDQILNGLTPLPSEMAIGATWNTLLSEQVGMVRGRELTALGFNLFMGPSLDVLEMPSVSGGDLGPRVFGGDPFWVGEMGRAYVAGLHRGSNGQMLVVAKHFPGVGGADRLPEDEVSTVRKSLEQLKQIELAPFVAVTGSTTPADSIVDGLLVSHIRYQGFQGNIRATTRPISFDPQALSQIMALPQFLNWYADGGLLISDNLGVKSVNDFYTSGGGQFSARVAARDAFLAGNDMLYLGNIRSSDAPDSYTTVVRILDFFVQKYREDPAFAQRVDASVARIIAAKLELYGSFTFSNVLVNDGALDELGNASDVTFAVARNSATLISPDLQDLATVMPVPPQPNDRVVFITDISSVRQCSECLPQPQLGVDALESAVLQLYGPQSGSQVEDFRLNSYSLQNLQSLLDMPDDNQLFGDELDNADWVILSIVDVSQGQAALISRFFRERPDLLRDKRVILFSFGRPYYFDTTTISKFTAYYALYSKQPQFVDVAARLLFQELTPVGSSPVSVSAIGYELISVMAPDPAQIIPLSLDLPPAPASNDSFLTPEPTPIPLFRIGDTIAIRTGAIQDRNGRPVPDGTVVQFSMLLTGEGGGILQQVESVTTQGVARASFGLDKPGLLEIRVSSEPAVISEVLQLDVSQSGAVAVTVVVPELTQLTEETPVPVVEEELEDPYISAQGYPRFPTWMIAMFIVLLSVTSVYGIGSQFTNRQSALRWSLGMLLGGLLSYNFLSFGLFGLPNWLVGAGLSGVVVFVIAGQALGFVGGWFWSRK
;
A
#
# COMPACT_ATOMS: atom_id res chain seq x y z
N MET A 1 32.37 -61.55 9.32
CA MET A 1 32.33 -60.13 9.77
C MET A 1 32.01 -59.10 8.68
N ARG A 2 32.38 -59.30 7.40
CA ARG A 2 32.05 -58.35 6.31
C ARG A 2 30.57 -58.34 5.88
N LEU A 3 29.88 -59.50 5.91
CA LEU A 3 28.45 -59.58 5.54
C LEU A 3 27.51 -58.90 6.56
N VAL A 4 27.84 -58.95 7.85
CA VAL A 4 27.05 -58.31 8.91
C VAL A 4 27.15 -56.77 8.83
N ARG A 5 28.31 -56.24 8.41
CA ARG A 5 28.50 -54.79 8.22
C ARG A 5 27.77 -54.24 6.99
N VAL A 6 27.65 -55.02 5.92
CA VAL A 6 26.88 -54.64 4.72
C VAL A 6 25.38 -54.70 5.01
N GLY A 7 24.91 -55.69 5.78
CA GLY A 7 23.52 -55.79 6.24
C GLY A 7 23.10 -54.62 7.16
N LEU A 8 23.98 -54.20 8.08
CA LEU A 8 23.73 -53.04 8.94
C LEU A 8 23.73 -51.71 8.19
N LEU A 9 24.56 -51.56 7.16
CA LEU A 9 24.58 -50.36 6.31
C LEU A 9 23.33 -50.25 5.42
N LEU A 10 22.82 -51.39 4.89
CA LEU A 10 21.55 -51.44 4.16
C LEU A 10 20.35 -51.17 5.08
N LEU A 11 20.36 -51.65 6.32
CA LEU A 11 19.31 -51.34 7.30
C LEU A 11 19.32 -49.84 7.68
N PHE A 12 20.51 -49.24 7.81
CA PHE A 12 20.65 -47.81 8.12
C PHE A 12 20.23 -46.91 6.94
N LEU A 13 20.43 -47.37 5.70
CA LEU A 13 19.97 -46.68 4.48
C LEU A 13 18.45 -46.77 4.28
N ILE A 14 17.78 -47.83 4.78
CA ILE A 14 16.31 -47.94 4.76
C ILE A 14 15.67 -47.04 5.83
N THR A 15 16.34 -46.80 6.97
CA THR A 15 15.88 -45.84 7.99
C THR A 15 16.10 -44.37 7.64
N LEU A 16 16.81 -44.08 6.54
CA LEU A 16 17.08 -42.72 6.04
C LEU A 16 16.21 -42.34 4.83
N MET A 17 15.25 -43.19 4.42
CA MET A 17 14.22 -42.77 3.49
C MET A 17 13.17 -41.96 4.26
N PRO A 18 12.93 -40.68 3.92
CA PRO A 18 11.79 -39.97 4.48
C PRO A 18 10.53 -40.74 4.05
N LEU A 19 9.79 -41.26 5.03
CA LEU A 19 8.41 -41.66 4.78
C LEU A 19 7.71 -40.42 4.19
N PRO A 20 6.98 -40.54 3.07
CA PRO A 20 6.12 -39.45 2.63
C PRO A 20 5.14 -39.20 3.77
N VAL A 21 5.30 -38.08 4.46
CA VAL A 21 4.27 -37.56 5.34
C VAL A 21 3.13 -37.16 4.41
N GLN A 22 2.19 -38.07 4.19
CA GLN A 22 0.86 -37.69 3.74
C GLN A 22 0.31 -36.80 4.85
N ALA A 23 0.36 -35.48 4.63
CA ALA A 23 -0.48 -34.56 5.36
C ALA A 23 -1.90 -35.11 5.25
N GLN A 24 -2.51 -35.50 6.37
CA GLN A 24 -3.92 -35.83 6.40
C GLN A 24 -4.67 -34.56 6.04
N THR A 25 -5.10 -34.45 4.78
CA THR A 25 -6.09 -33.45 4.40
C THR A 25 -7.33 -33.72 5.25
N ALA A 26 -7.86 -32.65 5.87
CA ALA A 26 -9.11 -32.72 6.60
C ALA A 26 -10.17 -33.38 5.71
N THR A 27 -10.87 -34.38 6.23
CA THR A 27 -11.88 -35.08 5.44
C THR A 27 -13.04 -34.11 5.20
N PRO A 28 -13.44 -33.85 3.93
CA PRO A 28 -14.50 -32.89 3.66
C PRO A 28 -15.81 -33.26 4.36
N PRO A 29 -16.71 -32.29 4.62
CA PRO A 29 -18.03 -32.56 5.18
C PRO A 29 -18.76 -33.69 4.44
N VAL A 30 -19.62 -34.44 5.13
CA VAL A 30 -20.34 -35.58 4.54
C VAL A 30 -21.13 -35.14 3.31
N GLU A 31 -21.83 -34.01 3.40
CA GLU A 31 -22.65 -33.45 2.33
C GLU A 31 -21.84 -33.15 1.06
N VAL A 32 -20.69 -32.48 1.21
CA VAL A 32 -19.76 -32.20 0.11
C VAL A 32 -19.28 -33.48 -0.57
N ARG A 33 -18.95 -34.53 0.20
CA ARG A 33 -18.53 -35.82 -0.36
C ARG A 33 -19.64 -36.52 -1.13
N VAL A 34 -20.89 -36.41 -0.67
CA VAL A 34 -22.04 -36.98 -1.38
C VAL A 34 -22.20 -36.30 -2.73
N ILE A 35 -22.19 -34.97 -2.76
CA ILE A 35 -22.26 -34.17 -4.00
C ILE A 35 -21.10 -34.53 -4.94
N LEU A 36 -19.87 -34.50 -4.45
CA LEU A 36 -18.67 -34.78 -5.24
C LEU A 36 -18.70 -36.18 -5.87
N ASN A 37 -19.13 -37.20 -5.12
CA ASN A 37 -19.21 -38.57 -5.62
C ASN A 37 -20.28 -38.78 -6.71
N THR A 38 -21.28 -37.89 -6.79
CA THR A 38 -22.31 -37.93 -7.84
C THR A 38 -21.93 -37.17 -9.11
N MET A 39 -20.89 -36.34 -9.06
CA MET A 39 -20.44 -35.54 -10.21
C MET A 39 -19.59 -36.34 -11.19
N ALA A 40 -19.86 -36.14 -12.49
CA ALA A 40 -19.04 -36.57 -13.61
C ALA A 40 -17.70 -35.81 -13.66
N PRO A 41 -16.67 -36.35 -14.34
CA PRO A 41 -15.37 -35.69 -14.50
C PRO A 41 -15.46 -34.27 -15.05
N GLU A 42 -16.32 -34.05 -16.06
CA GLU A 42 -16.58 -32.75 -16.67
C GLU A 42 -17.11 -31.73 -15.67
N GLU A 43 -18.05 -32.15 -14.81
CA GLU A 43 -18.62 -31.30 -13.76
C GLU A 43 -17.56 -30.90 -12.74
N ARG A 44 -16.73 -31.85 -12.30
CA ARG A 44 -15.66 -31.58 -11.33
C ARG A 44 -14.62 -30.62 -11.91
N VAL A 45 -14.20 -30.86 -13.14
CA VAL A 45 -13.23 -29.99 -13.82
C VAL A 45 -13.82 -28.60 -14.06
N GLY A 46 -15.06 -28.50 -14.51
CA GLY A 46 -15.74 -27.23 -14.77
C GLY A 46 -15.76 -26.30 -13.55
N GLN A 47 -15.98 -26.85 -12.35
CA GLN A 47 -16.01 -26.07 -11.10
C GLN A 47 -14.72 -25.30 -10.80
N LEU A 48 -13.58 -25.68 -11.38
CA LEU A 48 -12.29 -24.99 -11.16
C LEU A 48 -12.20 -23.63 -11.86
N PHE A 49 -13.10 -23.31 -12.79
CA PHE A 49 -12.90 -22.18 -13.70
C PHE A 49 -13.89 -21.04 -13.49
N LEU A 50 -13.34 -19.83 -13.39
CA LEU A 50 -14.07 -18.57 -13.55
C LEU A 50 -13.81 -18.06 -14.97
N VAL A 51 -14.87 -17.91 -15.77
CA VAL A 51 -14.76 -17.54 -17.18
C VAL A 51 -15.35 -16.16 -17.46
N SER A 52 -14.92 -15.53 -18.55
CA SER A 52 -15.56 -14.34 -19.08
C SER A 52 -16.24 -14.64 -20.41
N PHE A 53 -17.25 -13.84 -20.75
CA PHE A 53 -17.96 -13.93 -22.03
C PHE A 53 -18.40 -12.53 -22.48
N SER A 54 -18.65 -12.36 -23.77
CA SER A 54 -19.06 -11.07 -24.35
C SER A 54 -20.56 -10.95 -24.54
N GLY A 55 -21.10 -9.75 -24.29
CA GLY A 55 -22.51 -9.40 -24.42
C GLY A 55 -23.37 -9.86 -23.25
N THR A 56 -24.69 -9.75 -23.43
CA THR A 56 -25.71 -10.11 -22.43
C THR A 56 -26.60 -11.28 -22.87
N ASP A 57 -26.31 -11.90 -24.02
CA ASP A 57 -27.12 -12.99 -24.57
C ASP A 57 -26.85 -14.33 -23.84
N ALA A 58 -27.84 -14.75 -23.04
CA ALA A 58 -27.88 -16.03 -22.35
C ALA A 58 -28.75 -17.09 -23.07
N SER A 59 -29.07 -16.90 -24.36
CA SER A 59 -29.87 -17.85 -25.14
C SER A 59 -29.15 -19.18 -25.40
N THR A 60 -29.88 -20.19 -25.86
CA THR A 60 -29.33 -21.53 -26.16
C THR A 60 -28.27 -21.56 -27.27
N GLU A 61 -28.17 -20.49 -28.06
CA GLU A 61 -27.19 -20.34 -29.15
C GLU A 61 -25.92 -19.63 -28.70
N SER A 62 -25.91 -19.05 -27.49
CA SER A 62 -24.79 -18.28 -27.00
C SER A 62 -23.62 -19.14 -26.51
N GLN A 63 -22.42 -18.58 -26.54
CA GLN A 63 -21.21 -19.27 -26.07
C GLN A 63 -21.27 -19.54 -24.56
N ILE A 64 -21.85 -18.62 -23.78
CA ILE A 64 -21.95 -18.79 -22.33
C ILE A 64 -22.92 -19.92 -21.95
N TYR A 65 -23.96 -20.15 -22.75
CA TYR A 65 -24.84 -21.30 -22.57
C TYR A 65 -24.09 -22.63 -22.67
N ASP A 66 -23.18 -22.80 -23.65
CA ASP A 66 -22.35 -24.02 -23.76
C ASP A 66 -21.45 -24.19 -22.54
N LEU A 67 -20.76 -23.11 -22.13
CA LEU A 67 -19.83 -23.13 -20.99
C LEU A 67 -20.53 -23.51 -19.68
N ILE A 68 -21.73 -22.99 -19.43
CA ILE A 68 -22.52 -23.32 -18.23
C ILE A 68 -23.11 -24.73 -18.37
N THR A 69 -23.96 -24.96 -19.35
CA THR A 69 -24.83 -26.15 -19.37
C THR A 69 -24.13 -27.44 -19.80
N ARG A 70 -23.05 -27.35 -20.59
CA ARG A 70 -22.32 -28.52 -21.11
C ARG A 70 -20.92 -28.66 -20.54
N ARG A 71 -20.29 -27.55 -20.14
CA ARG A 71 -18.94 -27.55 -19.57
C ARG A 71 -18.91 -27.28 -18.06
N HIS A 72 -20.05 -26.99 -17.46
CA HIS A 72 -20.26 -26.93 -16.01
C HIS A 72 -19.28 -26.00 -15.30
N VAL A 73 -18.99 -24.83 -15.90
CA VAL A 73 -18.05 -23.86 -15.33
C VAL A 73 -18.48 -23.44 -13.92
N GLY A 74 -17.51 -23.28 -13.01
CA GLY A 74 -17.77 -22.96 -11.61
C GLY A 74 -18.30 -21.54 -11.38
N GLY A 75 -18.02 -20.63 -12.31
CA GLY A 75 -18.53 -19.28 -12.27
C GLY A 75 -18.13 -18.40 -13.44
N VAL A 76 -18.60 -17.17 -13.42
CA VAL A 76 -18.41 -16.14 -14.43
C VAL A 76 -17.90 -14.85 -13.79
N MET A 77 -17.11 -14.09 -14.53
CA MET A 77 -16.72 -12.72 -14.19
C MET A 77 -17.37 -11.75 -15.17
N LEU A 78 -18.21 -10.84 -14.66
CA LEU A 78 -18.87 -9.83 -15.49
C LEU A 78 -18.01 -8.57 -15.59
N MET A 79 -17.86 -8.06 -16.82
CA MET A 79 -16.97 -6.95 -17.14
C MET A 79 -17.58 -5.98 -18.17
N ALA A 80 -17.29 -4.70 -17.99
CA ALA A 80 -17.65 -3.62 -18.90
C ALA A 80 -16.94 -3.74 -20.25
N GLU A 81 -15.67 -4.15 -20.27
CA GLU A 81 -14.89 -4.41 -21.50
C GLU A 81 -15.54 -5.49 -22.37
N ASN A 82 -16.34 -6.36 -21.76
CA ASN A 82 -17.03 -7.45 -22.43
C ASN A 82 -18.49 -7.12 -22.79
N ASP A 83 -18.94 -5.88 -22.66
CA ASP A 83 -20.32 -5.47 -22.91
C ASP A 83 -21.35 -6.25 -22.06
N ASN A 84 -20.98 -6.66 -20.83
CA ASN A 84 -21.93 -7.28 -19.91
C ASN A 84 -22.85 -6.26 -19.22
N PHE A 85 -22.55 -4.96 -19.36
CA PHE A 85 -23.36 -3.86 -18.83
C PHE A 85 -23.73 -2.93 -19.98
N SER A 86 -25.03 -2.68 -20.17
CA SER A 86 -25.55 -1.87 -21.28
C SER A 86 -26.12 -0.53 -20.81
N GLU A 87 -26.25 0.40 -21.77
CA GLU A 87 -26.83 1.74 -21.57
C GLU A 87 -28.34 1.66 -21.32
N GLY A 88 -28.86 2.52 -20.45
CA GLY A 88 -30.26 2.55 -20.02
C GLY A 88 -30.42 2.13 -18.56
N ASP A 89 -31.31 1.17 -18.28
CA ASP A 89 -31.51 0.61 -16.94
C ASP A 89 -30.46 -0.48 -16.63
N THR A 90 -29.23 -0.02 -16.42
CA THR A 90 -28.06 -0.89 -16.16
C THR A 90 -28.30 -1.84 -15.00
N LEU A 91 -28.91 -1.38 -13.91
CA LEU A 91 -29.11 -2.17 -12.70
C LEU A 91 -30.10 -3.31 -12.95
N ALA A 92 -31.27 -3.02 -13.54
CA ALA A 92 -32.25 -4.06 -13.84
C ALA A 92 -31.73 -5.07 -14.88
N GLN A 93 -31.01 -4.61 -15.91
CA GLN A 93 -30.43 -5.50 -16.91
C GLN A 93 -29.33 -6.39 -16.33
N THR A 94 -28.51 -5.86 -15.42
CA THR A 94 -27.48 -6.65 -14.72
C THR A 94 -28.14 -7.71 -13.83
N HIS A 95 -29.13 -7.32 -13.03
CA HIS A 95 -29.90 -8.25 -12.19
C HIS A 95 -30.56 -9.35 -13.02
N GLN A 96 -31.17 -9.00 -14.15
CA GLN A 96 -31.77 -9.95 -15.07
C GLN A 96 -30.73 -10.91 -15.66
N LEU A 97 -29.60 -10.40 -16.16
CA LEU A 97 -28.53 -11.22 -16.71
C LEU A 97 -28.04 -12.25 -15.69
N ILE A 98 -27.78 -11.82 -14.45
CA ILE A 98 -27.34 -12.71 -13.37
C ILE A 98 -28.39 -13.79 -13.07
N GLY A 99 -29.67 -13.40 -12.98
CA GLY A 99 -30.78 -14.32 -12.80
C GLY A 99 -30.91 -15.34 -13.94
N ASP A 100 -30.70 -14.91 -15.18
CA ASP A 100 -30.73 -15.76 -16.37
C ASP A 100 -29.57 -16.77 -16.35
N LEU A 101 -28.35 -16.35 -16.00
CA LEU A 101 -27.19 -17.25 -15.88
C LEU A 101 -27.40 -18.32 -14.80
N GLN A 102 -27.90 -17.95 -13.62
CA GLN A 102 -28.23 -18.92 -12.56
C GLN A 102 -29.35 -19.88 -13.00
N ARG A 103 -30.31 -19.39 -13.80
CA ARG A 103 -31.40 -20.21 -14.35
C ARG A 103 -30.92 -21.20 -15.40
N LEU A 104 -29.92 -20.84 -16.22
CA LEU A 104 -29.29 -21.78 -17.15
C LEU A 104 -28.70 -22.98 -16.41
N GLU A 105 -27.96 -22.72 -15.33
CA GLU A 105 -27.36 -23.77 -14.51
C GLU A 105 -28.43 -24.65 -13.83
N TRP A 106 -29.49 -24.04 -13.29
CA TRP A 106 -30.62 -24.79 -12.73
C TRP A 106 -31.29 -25.70 -13.75
N ASN A 107 -31.57 -25.18 -14.95
CA ASN A 107 -32.24 -25.93 -16.01
C ASN A 107 -31.36 -27.05 -16.58
N ALA A 108 -30.03 -26.94 -16.49
CA ALA A 108 -29.11 -27.98 -16.94
C ALA A 108 -29.30 -29.30 -16.15
N ASN A 109 -29.51 -29.22 -14.83
CA ASN A 109 -29.79 -30.39 -13.96
C ASN A 109 -31.11 -31.11 -14.33
N LEU A 110 -32.08 -30.41 -14.94
CA LEU A 110 -33.36 -31.00 -15.32
C LEU A 110 -33.28 -31.91 -16.56
N ASN A 111 -32.19 -31.84 -17.32
CA ASN A 111 -32.01 -32.59 -18.56
C ASN A 111 -30.91 -33.65 -18.39
N SER A 112 -31.20 -34.89 -18.82
CA SER A 112 -30.17 -35.94 -18.84
C SER A 112 -29.16 -35.69 -19.96
N LEU A 113 -27.87 -35.77 -19.62
CA LEU A 113 -26.74 -35.70 -20.55
C LEU A 113 -26.11 -37.09 -20.69
N ALA A 114 -25.51 -37.37 -21.85
CA ALA A 114 -24.72 -38.57 -22.07
C ALA A 114 -23.24 -38.24 -21.89
N ASP A 115 -22.53 -39.02 -21.07
CA ASP A 115 -21.08 -38.88 -20.92
C ASP A 115 -20.38 -39.12 -22.27
N PRO A 116 -19.49 -38.21 -22.73
CA PRO A 116 -18.91 -38.29 -24.08
C PRO A 116 -18.06 -39.53 -24.36
N GLU A 117 -17.49 -40.17 -23.33
CA GLU A 117 -16.59 -41.32 -23.49
C GLU A 117 -17.28 -42.66 -23.21
N THR A 118 -18.10 -42.71 -22.16
CA THR A 118 -18.78 -43.93 -21.69
C THR A 118 -20.18 -44.08 -22.27
N GLY A 119 -20.80 -42.98 -22.74
CA GLY A 119 -22.17 -42.95 -23.25
C GLY A 119 -23.24 -43.17 -22.18
N ALA A 120 -22.86 -43.17 -20.89
CA ALA A 120 -23.80 -43.32 -19.79
C ALA A 120 -24.63 -42.06 -19.61
N GLU A 121 -25.95 -42.20 -19.46
CA GLU A 121 -26.83 -41.08 -19.13
C GLU A 121 -26.72 -40.72 -17.65
N PHE A 122 -26.56 -39.44 -17.36
CA PHE A 122 -26.57 -38.88 -16.01
C PHE A 122 -27.30 -37.53 -15.99
N ASN A 123 -27.77 -37.13 -14.81
CA ASN A 123 -28.32 -35.79 -14.61
C ASN A 123 -27.24 -34.93 -13.94
N PRO A 124 -26.90 -33.76 -14.51
CA PRO A 124 -25.93 -32.86 -13.89
C PRO A 124 -26.36 -32.44 -12.49
N VAL A 125 -25.43 -32.36 -11.56
CA VAL A 125 -25.68 -31.91 -10.19
C VAL A 125 -25.75 -30.39 -10.17
N TYR A 126 -26.88 -29.83 -9.71
CA TYR A 126 -27.01 -28.38 -9.60
C TYR A 126 -26.07 -27.81 -8.52
N ILE A 127 -25.15 -26.97 -8.96
CA ILE A 127 -24.26 -26.18 -8.09
C ILE A 127 -24.35 -24.72 -8.57
N PRO A 128 -24.79 -23.77 -7.73
CA PRO A 128 -24.93 -22.36 -8.12
C PRO A 128 -23.62 -21.79 -8.67
N LEU A 129 -23.72 -20.90 -9.67
CA LEU A 129 -22.54 -20.26 -10.23
C LEU A 129 -21.98 -19.23 -9.25
N PHE A 130 -20.65 -19.11 -9.17
CA PHE A 130 -20.08 -17.83 -8.74
C PHE A 130 -20.30 -16.80 -9.85
N VAL A 131 -20.82 -15.65 -9.50
CA VAL A 131 -21.01 -14.51 -10.39
C VAL A 131 -20.23 -13.37 -9.76
N GLY A 132 -19.06 -13.14 -10.34
CA GLY A 132 -18.05 -12.26 -9.77
C GLY A 132 -17.94 -10.92 -10.45
N VAL A 133 -17.47 -9.94 -9.67
CA VAL A 133 -17.15 -8.59 -10.13
C VAL A 133 -15.93 -8.04 -9.39
N ALA A 134 -15.15 -7.23 -10.09
CA ALA A 134 -14.11 -6.40 -9.49
C ALA A 134 -14.63 -4.95 -9.41
N GLN A 135 -14.86 -4.49 -8.18
CA GLN A 135 -15.34 -3.14 -7.88
C GLN A 135 -14.54 -2.60 -6.68
N GLU A 136 -13.33 -2.09 -6.93
CA GLU A 136 -12.41 -1.55 -5.91
C GLU A 136 -12.89 -0.21 -5.30
N GLY A 137 -13.57 0.63 -6.07
CA GLY A 137 -13.98 1.99 -5.72
C GLY A 137 -13.51 3.02 -6.75
N ASP A 138 -14.02 4.25 -6.63
CA ASP A 138 -13.61 5.42 -7.41
C ASP A 138 -13.91 5.39 -8.93
N GLY A 139 -14.66 4.42 -9.44
CA GLY A 139 -15.00 4.36 -10.87
C GLY A 139 -13.85 3.86 -11.75
N TYR A 140 -13.96 4.00 -13.07
CA TYR A 140 -12.95 3.48 -14.01
C TYR A 140 -11.55 4.08 -13.75
N PRO A 141 -10.44 3.37 -14.01
CA PRO A 141 -10.33 2.01 -14.56
C PRO A 141 -10.49 0.89 -13.53
N THR A 142 -10.65 1.23 -12.25
CA THR A 142 -10.58 0.28 -11.14
C THR A 142 -11.92 -0.42 -10.88
N ASP A 143 -13.01 0.19 -11.34
CA ASP A 143 -14.38 -0.30 -11.22
C ASP A 143 -15.04 -0.62 -12.56
N GLN A 144 -16.04 -1.51 -12.50
CA GLN A 144 -17.04 -1.59 -13.55
C GLN A 144 -17.95 -0.35 -13.50
N ILE A 145 -18.38 0.10 -14.67
CA ILE A 145 -19.28 1.25 -14.78
C ILE A 145 -20.72 0.74 -14.61
N LEU A 146 -21.22 0.79 -13.38
CA LEU A 146 -22.57 0.38 -13.00
C LEU A 146 -23.40 1.62 -12.63
N ASN A 147 -23.93 2.30 -13.64
CA ASN A 147 -24.73 3.51 -13.46
C ASN A 147 -25.96 3.22 -12.58
N GLY A 148 -26.16 4.06 -11.56
CA GLY A 148 -27.26 3.94 -10.58
C GLY A 148 -26.85 3.38 -9.22
N LEU A 149 -25.67 2.76 -9.09
CA LEU A 149 -25.13 2.38 -7.78
C LEU A 149 -24.61 3.59 -7.00
N THR A 150 -24.40 3.41 -5.69
CA THR A 150 -23.79 4.46 -4.87
C THR A 150 -22.35 4.68 -5.34
N PRO A 151 -21.94 5.92 -5.67
CA PRO A 151 -20.55 6.22 -6.00
C PRO A 151 -19.69 6.10 -4.74
N LEU A 152 -18.99 4.98 -4.60
CA LEU A 152 -18.16 4.71 -3.43
C LEU A 152 -16.72 5.20 -3.61
N PRO A 153 -16.06 5.60 -2.52
CA PRO A 153 -14.73 6.21 -2.53
C PRO A 153 -13.63 5.21 -2.93
N SER A 154 -12.44 5.71 -3.24
CA SER A 154 -11.23 4.89 -3.36
C SER A 154 -10.80 4.32 -2.00
N GLU A 155 -10.03 3.22 -2.01
CA GLU A 155 -9.47 2.66 -0.79
C GLU A 155 -8.54 3.65 -0.08
N MET A 156 -7.77 4.46 -0.83
CA MET A 156 -6.89 5.47 -0.24
C MET A 156 -7.70 6.59 0.44
N ALA A 157 -8.85 6.97 -0.11
CA ALA A 157 -9.75 7.91 0.55
C ALA A 157 -10.27 7.35 1.87
N ILE A 158 -10.63 6.05 1.91
CA ILE A 158 -11.04 5.37 3.14
C ILE A 158 -9.89 5.37 4.15
N GLY A 159 -8.68 5.01 3.72
CA GLY A 159 -7.50 5.00 4.59
C GLY A 159 -7.10 6.37 5.14
N ALA A 160 -7.26 7.43 4.33
CA ALA A 160 -7.00 8.81 4.74
C ALA A 160 -7.96 9.30 5.85
N THR A 161 -9.07 8.59 6.11
CA THR A 161 -9.94 8.87 7.27
C THR A 161 -9.38 8.35 8.59
N TRP A 162 -8.48 7.35 8.54
CA TRP A 162 -7.96 6.63 9.71
C TRP A 162 -9.06 6.08 10.65
N ASN A 163 -10.23 5.80 10.09
CA ASN A 163 -11.40 5.34 10.82
C ASN A 163 -11.94 4.02 10.25
N THR A 164 -11.70 2.92 10.97
CA THR A 164 -12.15 1.58 10.59
C THR A 164 -13.68 1.47 10.51
N LEU A 165 -14.44 2.28 11.27
CA LEU A 165 -15.91 2.28 11.17
C LEU A 165 -16.40 2.81 9.82
N LEU A 166 -15.72 3.80 9.24
CA LEU A 166 -16.05 4.28 7.89
C LEU A 166 -15.69 3.22 6.85
N SER A 167 -14.57 2.51 7.02
CA SER A 167 -14.21 1.37 6.17
C SER A 167 -15.29 0.29 6.19
N GLU A 168 -15.77 -0.08 7.37
CA GLU A 168 -16.87 -1.05 7.54
C GLU A 168 -18.17 -0.56 6.88
N GLN A 169 -18.54 0.70 7.06
CA GLN A 169 -19.76 1.27 6.46
C GLN A 169 -19.72 1.25 4.94
N VAL A 170 -18.57 1.60 4.33
CA VAL A 170 -18.40 1.51 2.87
C VAL A 170 -18.51 0.06 2.40
N GLY A 171 -17.85 -0.87 3.09
CA GLY A 171 -17.98 -2.31 2.80
C GLY A 171 -19.43 -2.80 2.91
N MET A 172 -20.19 -2.33 3.90
CA MET A 172 -21.60 -2.68 4.10
C MET A 172 -22.48 -2.19 2.95
N VAL A 173 -22.26 -0.97 2.45
CA VAL A 173 -22.97 -0.46 1.27
C VAL A 173 -22.64 -1.33 0.06
N ARG A 174 -21.35 -1.62 -0.19
CA ARG A 174 -20.93 -2.42 -1.34
C ARG A 174 -21.48 -3.84 -1.32
N GLY A 175 -21.38 -4.53 -0.18
CA GLY A 175 -21.91 -5.89 -0.01
C GLY A 175 -23.40 -5.94 -0.25
N ARG A 176 -24.15 -4.98 0.31
CA ARG A 176 -25.60 -4.89 0.12
C ARG A 176 -25.99 -4.65 -1.34
N GLU A 177 -25.37 -3.67 -2.00
CA GLU A 177 -25.73 -3.30 -3.37
C GLU A 177 -25.35 -4.37 -4.39
N LEU A 178 -24.17 -4.97 -4.27
CA LEU A 178 -23.73 -6.02 -5.18
C LEU A 178 -24.54 -7.31 -5.01
N THR A 179 -24.85 -7.72 -3.77
CA THR A 179 -25.70 -8.89 -3.52
C THR A 179 -27.15 -8.64 -3.97
N ALA A 180 -27.67 -7.41 -3.87
CA ALA A 180 -28.99 -7.05 -4.40
C ALA A 180 -29.07 -7.17 -5.94
N LEU A 181 -27.97 -6.97 -6.65
CA LEU A 181 -27.87 -7.26 -8.09
C LEU A 181 -27.72 -8.77 -8.39
N GLY A 182 -27.37 -9.59 -7.38
CA GLY A 182 -27.14 -11.02 -7.52
C GLY A 182 -25.68 -11.45 -7.61
N PHE A 183 -24.72 -10.52 -7.46
CA PHE A 183 -23.31 -10.88 -7.34
C PHE A 183 -23.07 -11.60 -6.00
N ASN A 184 -22.30 -12.69 -6.06
CA ASN A 184 -21.97 -13.52 -4.90
C ASN A 184 -20.46 -13.76 -4.76
N LEU A 185 -19.64 -13.13 -5.62
CA LEU A 185 -18.19 -13.19 -5.58
C LEU A 185 -17.62 -11.77 -5.76
N PHE A 186 -16.83 -11.30 -4.80
CA PHE A 186 -16.19 -10.00 -4.83
C PHE A 186 -14.66 -10.14 -4.92
N MET A 187 -14.08 -9.59 -5.98
CA MET A 187 -12.63 -9.64 -6.24
C MET A 187 -11.94 -8.39 -5.66
N GLY A 188 -11.83 -8.36 -4.33
CA GLY A 188 -11.20 -7.32 -3.51
C GLY A 188 -11.48 -7.56 -2.01
N PRO A 189 -11.09 -6.64 -1.12
CA PRO A 189 -10.36 -5.40 -1.38
C PRO A 189 -8.87 -5.63 -1.67
N SER A 190 -8.16 -4.57 -2.05
CA SER A 190 -6.70 -4.59 -2.09
C SER A 190 -6.12 -4.46 -0.67
N LEU A 191 -5.24 -5.38 -0.32
CA LEU A 191 -4.46 -5.38 0.93
C LEU A 191 -2.98 -5.11 0.67
N ASP A 192 -2.67 -4.57 -0.50
CA ASP A 192 -1.32 -4.18 -0.87
C ASP A 192 -0.88 -2.93 -0.07
N VAL A 193 0.39 -2.90 0.35
CA VAL A 193 0.96 -1.80 1.15
C VAL A 193 1.84 -0.92 0.29
N LEU A 194 1.43 0.33 0.06
CA LEU A 194 2.23 1.29 -0.72
C LEU A 194 3.27 1.98 0.17
N GLU A 195 4.37 1.27 0.43
CA GLU A 195 5.46 1.76 1.29
C GLU A 195 6.21 2.96 0.68
N MET A 196 6.51 2.91 -0.63
CA MET A 196 7.30 3.93 -1.32
C MET A 196 6.53 4.48 -2.52
N PRO A 197 5.76 5.56 -2.33
CA PRO A 197 5.06 6.24 -3.42
C PRO A 197 6.02 6.80 -4.49
N SER A 198 5.60 6.72 -5.76
CA SER A 198 6.38 7.16 -6.91
C SER A 198 5.77 8.40 -7.56
N VAL A 199 6.56 9.48 -7.63
CA VAL A 199 6.14 10.71 -8.33
C VAL A 199 5.93 10.44 -9.84
N SER A 200 6.76 9.59 -10.45
CA SER A 200 6.69 9.27 -11.88
C SER A 200 5.51 8.37 -12.27
N GLY A 201 4.72 7.89 -11.29
CA GLY A 201 3.63 6.94 -11.51
C GLY A 201 4.12 5.50 -11.67
N GLY A 202 3.22 4.62 -12.09
CA GLY A 202 3.47 3.18 -12.18
C GLY A 202 3.43 2.44 -10.84
N ASP A 203 2.94 3.10 -9.79
CA ASP A 203 2.59 2.49 -8.51
C ASP A 203 1.07 2.20 -8.42
N LEU A 204 0.63 1.66 -7.29
CA LEU A 204 -0.77 1.27 -7.07
C LEU A 204 -1.75 2.45 -6.97
N GLY A 205 -1.26 3.68 -6.84
CA GLY A 205 -2.08 4.88 -6.76
C GLY A 205 -3.13 4.81 -5.65
N PRO A 206 -4.37 5.26 -5.88
CA PRO A 206 -5.42 5.29 -4.85
C PRO A 206 -6.06 3.90 -4.56
N ARG A 207 -5.56 2.82 -5.17
CA ARG A 207 -6.06 1.42 -5.06
C ARG A 207 -5.56 0.68 -3.80
N VAL A 208 -5.17 1.42 -2.78
CA VAL A 208 -4.63 0.89 -1.52
C VAL A 208 -5.16 1.71 -0.37
N PHE A 209 -5.38 1.09 0.79
CA PHE A 209 -5.73 1.84 1.99
C PHE A 209 -4.59 2.75 2.47
N GLY A 210 -3.31 2.38 2.26
CA GLY A 210 -2.20 3.20 2.72
C GLY A 210 -0.83 2.54 2.59
N GLY A 211 0.15 3.12 3.29
CA GLY A 211 1.55 2.69 3.28
C GLY A 211 2.01 1.98 4.56
N ASP A 212 1.15 1.84 5.57
CA ASP A 212 1.47 1.15 6.82
C ASP A 212 0.80 -0.24 6.89
N PRO A 213 1.57 -1.32 7.12
CA PRO A 213 1.03 -2.67 7.15
C PRO A 213 -0.05 -2.93 8.20
N PHE A 214 0.05 -2.31 9.38
CA PHE A 214 -0.92 -2.50 10.45
C PHE A 214 -2.25 -1.84 10.07
N TRP A 215 -2.24 -0.58 9.63
CA TRP A 215 -3.46 0.13 9.26
C TRP A 215 -4.10 -0.41 7.99
N VAL A 216 -3.32 -0.86 7.00
CA VAL A 216 -3.89 -1.55 5.83
C VAL A 216 -4.61 -2.83 6.27
N GLY A 217 -4.03 -3.60 7.20
CA GLY A 217 -4.69 -4.77 7.80
C GLY A 217 -5.98 -4.42 8.55
N GLU A 218 -5.96 -3.37 9.39
CA GLU A 218 -7.13 -2.93 10.15
C GLU A 218 -8.27 -2.39 9.27
N MET A 219 -7.94 -1.58 8.26
CA MET A 219 -8.89 -1.06 7.28
C MET A 219 -9.49 -2.19 6.45
N GLY A 220 -8.66 -3.11 5.96
CA GLY A 220 -9.07 -4.28 5.21
C GLY A 220 -9.98 -5.20 6.01
N ARG A 221 -9.63 -5.49 7.27
CA ARG A 221 -10.43 -6.29 8.21
C ARG A 221 -11.82 -5.69 8.40
N ALA A 222 -11.90 -4.38 8.64
CA ALA A 222 -13.17 -3.67 8.79
C ALA A 222 -13.99 -3.67 7.49
N TYR A 223 -13.34 -3.49 6.33
CA TYR A 223 -14.00 -3.51 5.04
C TYR A 223 -14.62 -4.88 4.72
N VAL A 224 -13.88 -5.96 4.98
CA VAL A 224 -14.36 -7.35 4.83
C VAL A 224 -15.55 -7.62 5.73
N ALA A 225 -15.49 -7.19 7.00
CA ALA A 225 -16.62 -7.25 7.91
C ALA A 225 -17.86 -6.52 7.36
N GLY A 226 -17.65 -5.33 6.80
CA GLY A 226 -18.67 -4.57 6.09
C GLY A 226 -19.30 -5.37 4.96
N LEU A 227 -18.49 -5.93 4.05
CA LEU A 227 -18.97 -6.71 2.90
C LEU A 227 -19.83 -7.90 3.34
N HIS A 228 -19.38 -8.67 4.34
CA HIS A 228 -20.14 -9.81 4.86
C HIS A 228 -21.42 -9.39 5.56
N ARG A 229 -21.40 -8.33 6.38
CA ARG A 229 -22.62 -7.82 7.04
C ARG A 229 -23.61 -7.26 6.02
N GLY A 230 -23.14 -6.49 5.05
CA GLY A 230 -23.96 -5.88 4.00
C GLY A 230 -24.62 -6.91 3.08
N SER A 231 -23.91 -7.99 2.75
CA SER A 231 -24.40 -9.11 1.95
C SER A 231 -25.15 -10.18 2.76
N ASN A 232 -25.25 -10.04 4.08
CA ASN A 232 -25.75 -11.09 5.00
C ASN A 232 -25.01 -12.44 4.84
N GLY A 233 -23.70 -12.40 4.56
CA GLY A 233 -22.87 -13.59 4.35
C GLY A 233 -23.11 -14.30 3.02
N GLN A 234 -23.84 -13.68 2.07
CA GLN A 234 -24.15 -14.26 0.75
C GLN A 234 -23.18 -13.81 -0.35
N MET A 235 -22.00 -13.31 0.04
CA MET A 235 -20.95 -12.88 -0.86
C MET A 235 -19.61 -13.44 -0.41
N LEU A 236 -18.92 -14.10 -1.32
CA LEU A 236 -17.55 -14.57 -1.13
C LEU A 236 -16.57 -13.43 -1.39
N VAL A 237 -15.70 -13.12 -0.43
CA VAL A 237 -14.75 -12.01 -0.49
C VAL A 237 -13.33 -12.52 -0.72
N VAL A 238 -12.70 -12.07 -1.82
CA VAL A 238 -11.37 -12.50 -2.24
C VAL A 238 -10.38 -11.34 -2.19
N ALA A 239 -9.58 -11.28 -1.12
CA ALA A 239 -8.57 -10.23 -0.97
C ALA A 239 -7.41 -10.38 -1.97
N LYS A 240 -6.90 -9.25 -2.44
CA LYS A 240 -5.85 -9.18 -3.47
C LYS A 240 -4.77 -8.15 -3.10
N HIS A 241 -3.58 -8.18 -3.69
CA HIS A 241 -3.05 -9.17 -4.62
C HIS A 241 -2.05 -10.06 -3.89
N PHE A 242 -2.51 -11.18 -3.32
CA PHE A 242 -1.68 -12.05 -2.49
C PHE A 242 -0.44 -12.55 -3.25
N PRO A 243 0.78 -12.46 -2.67
CA PRO A 243 1.10 -12.10 -1.29
C PRO A 243 1.49 -10.62 -1.02
N GLY A 244 1.15 -9.69 -1.92
CA GLY A 244 1.33 -8.23 -1.74
C GLY A 244 2.18 -7.54 -2.81
N VAL A 245 1.58 -6.81 -3.76
CA VAL A 245 2.31 -6.18 -4.88
C VAL A 245 2.80 -4.75 -4.59
N GLY A 246 2.62 -4.25 -3.37
CA GLY A 246 2.95 -2.87 -2.99
C GLY A 246 4.43 -2.47 -3.13
N GLY A 247 5.35 -3.43 -3.01
CA GLY A 247 6.78 -3.23 -3.24
C GLY A 247 7.26 -3.56 -4.66
N ALA A 248 6.34 -3.70 -5.62
CA ALA A 248 6.68 -4.07 -7.00
C ALA A 248 7.44 -2.95 -7.72
N ASP A 249 8.37 -3.33 -8.61
CA ASP A 249 9.15 -2.38 -9.41
C ASP A 249 8.41 -1.82 -10.64
N ARG A 250 7.22 -2.36 -10.95
CA ARG A 250 6.32 -1.99 -12.05
C ARG A 250 4.94 -2.60 -11.81
N LEU A 251 3.92 -2.15 -12.57
CA LEU A 251 2.58 -2.72 -12.50
C LEU A 251 2.54 -4.17 -13.01
N PRO A 252 1.93 -5.12 -12.26
CA PRO A 252 1.88 -6.55 -12.63
C PRO A 252 1.10 -6.86 -13.92
N GLU A 253 0.19 -5.98 -14.32
CA GLU A 253 -0.64 -6.12 -15.53
C GLU A 253 0.13 -5.84 -16.83
N ASP A 254 1.12 -4.94 -16.78
CA ASP A 254 1.95 -4.55 -17.94
C ASP A 254 3.07 -5.56 -18.21
N GLU A 255 3.73 -6.01 -17.14
CA GLU A 255 4.84 -6.96 -17.15
C GLU A 255 4.94 -7.66 -15.79
N VAL A 256 5.42 -8.91 -15.76
CA VAL A 256 5.66 -9.64 -14.51
C VAL A 256 6.65 -8.88 -13.62
N SER A 257 6.11 -8.29 -12.56
CA SER A 257 6.86 -7.45 -11.63
C SER A 257 7.64 -8.28 -10.61
N THR A 258 8.57 -7.62 -9.90
CA THR A 258 9.40 -8.28 -8.89
C THR A 258 9.49 -7.46 -7.60
N VAL A 259 9.20 -8.10 -6.48
CA VAL A 259 9.47 -7.58 -5.13
C VAL A 259 10.82 -8.09 -4.64
N ARG A 260 11.72 -7.16 -4.35
CA ARG A 260 13.12 -7.43 -3.96
C ARG A 260 13.32 -7.39 -2.45
N LYS A 261 12.46 -8.10 -1.71
CA LYS A 261 12.49 -8.19 -0.25
C LYS A 261 12.84 -9.60 0.22
N SER A 262 13.49 -9.68 1.38
CA SER A 262 13.70 -10.95 2.09
C SER A 262 12.38 -11.48 2.66
N LEU A 263 12.30 -12.77 2.97
CA LEU A 263 11.11 -13.37 3.59
C LEU A 263 10.70 -12.66 4.88
N GLU A 264 11.68 -12.23 5.68
CA GLU A 264 11.42 -11.59 6.97
C GLU A 264 10.81 -10.20 6.79
N GLN A 265 11.26 -9.46 5.77
CA GLN A 265 10.64 -8.18 5.39
C GLN A 265 9.22 -8.39 4.83
N LEU A 266 9.01 -9.43 4.02
CA LEU A 266 7.69 -9.76 3.47
C LEU A 266 6.69 -10.08 4.58
N LYS A 267 7.10 -10.80 5.61
CA LYS A 267 6.24 -11.07 6.79
C LYS A 267 5.84 -9.81 7.54
N GLN A 268 6.72 -8.81 7.59
CA GLN A 268 6.51 -7.57 8.33
C GLN A 268 5.69 -6.54 7.55
N ILE A 269 5.74 -6.59 6.22
CA ILE A 269 5.14 -5.56 5.35
C ILE A 269 4.03 -6.16 4.49
N GLU A 270 4.38 -6.90 3.43
CA GLU A 270 3.42 -7.37 2.43
C GLU A 270 2.40 -8.39 2.97
N LEU A 271 2.84 -9.34 3.79
CA LEU A 271 1.99 -10.42 4.31
C LEU A 271 1.18 -9.99 5.54
N ALA A 272 1.58 -8.93 6.23
CA ALA A 272 0.97 -8.53 7.50
C ALA A 272 -0.53 -8.20 7.36
N PRO A 273 -0.99 -7.43 6.35
CA PRO A 273 -2.42 -7.24 6.10
C PRO A 273 -3.19 -8.54 5.81
N PHE A 274 -2.61 -9.47 5.04
CA PHE A 274 -3.24 -10.76 4.76
C PHE A 274 -3.34 -11.63 6.01
N VAL A 275 -2.37 -11.56 6.91
CA VAL A 275 -2.46 -12.21 8.24
C VAL A 275 -3.61 -11.62 9.06
N ALA A 276 -3.84 -10.31 9.01
CA ALA A 276 -4.93 -9.68 9.75
C ALA A 276 -6.32 -10.18 9.35
N VAL A 277 -6.50 -10.56 8.07
CA VAL A 277 -7.77 -11.07 7.52
C VAL A 277 -7.85 -12.60 7.40
N THR A 278 -6.80 -13.34 7.78
CA THR A 278 -6.79 -14.82 7.79
C THR A 278 -6.51 -15.41 9.17
N GLY A 279 -6.15 -14.59 10.15
CA GLY A 279 -5.74 -15.03 11.47
C GLY A 279 -6.87 -15.68 12.27
N SER A 280 -6.54 -16.72 13.05
CA SER A 280 -7.48 -17.44 13.92
C SER A 280 -8.09 -16.59 15.06
N THR A 281 -7.51 -15.43 15.35
CA THR A 281 -8.00 -14.48 16.36
C THR A 281 -8.91 -13.41 15.76
N THR A 282 -9.08 -13.41 14.43
CA THR A 282 -9.91 -12.47 13.70
C THR A 282 -11.39 -12.88 13.85
N PRO A 283 -12.32 -11.93 14.08
CA PRO A 283 -13.75 -12.22 14.08
C PRO A 283 -14.18 -12.90 12.78
N ALA A 284 -15.11 -13.85 12.85
CA ALA A 284 -15.50 -14.67 11.70
C ALA A 284 -15.99 -13.84 10.50
N ASP A 285 -16.71 -12.75 10.75
CA ASP A 285 -17.18 -11.83 9.71
C ASP A 285 -16.06 -11.00 9.08
N SER A 286 -14.89 -10.90 9.71
CA SER A 286 -13.73 -10.15 9.21
C SER A 286 -12.66 -11.03 8.55
N ILE A 287 -12.88 -12.35 8.49
CA ILE A 287 -11.99 -13.30 7.81
C ILE A 287 -12.36 -13.31 6.32
N VAL A 288 -11.38 -13.27 5.42
CA VAL A 288 -11.64 -13.39 3.97
C VAL A 288 -11.88 -14.85 3.57
N ASP A 289 -12.71 -15.08 2.57
CA ASP A 289 -13.00 -16.44 2.08
C ASP A 289 -11.98 -16.93 1.06
N GLY A 290 -11.33 -16.00 0.37
CA GLY A 290 -10.32 -16.32 -0.64
C GLY A 290 -9.15 -15.33 -0.70
N LEU A 291 -8.06 -15.79 -1.32
CA LEU A 291 -6.88 -14.99 -1.65
C LEU A 291 -6.61 -15.06 -3.16
N LEU A 292 -6.47 -13.90 -3.80
CA LEU A 292 -6.13 -13.77 -5.21
C LEU A 292 -4.62 -13.83 -5.41
N VAL A 293 -4.09 -14.92 -5.96
CA VAL A 293 -2.66 -15.16 -6.13
C VAL A 293 -2.13 -14.47 -7.39
N SER A 294 -1.29 -13.46 -7.18
CA SER A 294 -0.82 -12.56 -8.25
C SER A 294 0.35 -13.09 -9.07
N HIS A 295 0.49 -12.53 -10.28
CA HIS A 295 1.54 -12.87 -11.25
C HIS A 295 2.86 -12.12 -10.98
N ILE A 296 3.36 -12.20 -9.75
CA ILE A 296 4.55 -11.48 -9.29
C ILE A 296 5.67 -12.42 -8.83
N ARG A 297 6.92 -11.95 -8.86
CA ARG A 297 8.10 -12.67 -8.35
C ARG A 297 8.58 -12.08 -7.03
N TYR A 298 9.11 -12.93 -6.16
CA TYR A 298 9.62 -12.51 -4.85
C TYR A 298 11.00 -13.08 -4.58
N GLN A 299 11.96 -12.17 -4.38
CA GLN A 299 13.36 -12.54 -4.20
C GLN A 299 13.57 -13.38 -2.94
N GLY A 300 12.81 -13.09 -1.88
CA GLY A 300 12.87 -13.78 -0.60
C GLY A 300 12.63 -15.29 -0.67
N PHE A 301 11.79 -15.76 -1.61
CA PHE A 301 11.49 -17.19 -1.79
C PHE A 301 12.32 -17.83 -2.91
N GLN A 302 12.57 -17.07 -3.97
CA GLN A 302 13.08 -17.60 -5.24
C GLN A 302 14.59 -17.37 -5.42
N GLY A 303 15.22 -16.66 -4.50
CA GLY A 303 16.65 -16.38 -4.50
C GLY A 303 17.04 -15.47 -5.66
N ASN A 304 17.91 -15.95 -6.55
CA ASN A 304 18.40 -15.13 -7.67
C ASN A 304 17.37 -15.10 -8.83
N ILE A 305 16.59 -14.03 -8.89
CA ILE A 305 15.54 -13.83 -9.88
C ILE A 305 16.13 -13.54 -11.27
N ARG A 306 15.66 -14.29 -12.27
CA ARG A 306 15.95 -14.09 -13.70
C ARG A 306 14.64 -13.88 -14.45
N ALA A 307 14.70 -13.44 -15.71
CA ALA A 307 13.51 -13.33 -16.56
C ALA A 307 12.73 -14.65 -16.70
N THR A 308 13.41 -15.80 -16.56
CA THR A 308 12.79 -17.14 -16.60
C THR A 308 12.23 -17.62 -15.25
N THR A 309 12.46 -16.88 -14.16
CA THR A 309 11.90 -17.24 -12.85
C THR A 309 10.38 -17.12 -12.92
N ARG A 310 9.68 -18.16 -12.48
CA ARG A 310 8.23 -18.22 -12.52
C ARG A 310 7.61 -17.23 -11.52
N PRO A 311 6.53 -16.54 -11.84
CA PRO A 311 5.73 -15.85 -10.83
C PRO A 311 5.18 -16.82 -9.78
N ILE A 312 4.83 -16.33 -8.59
CA ILE A 312 4.27 -17.15 -7.49
C ILE A 312 3.03 -17.93 -7.91
N SER A 313 2.15 -17.31 -8.70
CA SER A 313 0.97 -17.98 -9.26
C SER A 313 1.27 -19.23 -10.10
N PHE A 314 2.51 -19.44 -10.54
CA PHE A 314 2.96 -20.58 -11.34
C PHE A 314 4.10 -21.38 -10.67
N ASP A 315 4.48 -21.04 -9.43
CA ASP A 315 5.59 -21.64 -8.69
C ASP A 315 5.08 -22.39 -7.44
N PRO A 316 4.92 -23.72 -7.50
CA PRO A 316 4.42 -24.49 -6.37
C PRO A 316 5.34 -24.46 -5.15
N GLN A 317 6.66 -24.30 -5.36
CA GLN A 317 7.61 -24.28 -4.25
C GLN A 317 7.54 -22.96 -3.51
N ALA A 318 7.46 -21.83 -4.23
CA ALA A 318 7.31 -20.53 -3.62
C ALA A 318 5.96 -20.39 -2.90
N LEU A 319 4.85 -20.75 -3.56
CA LEU A 319 3.52 -20.63 -2.96
C LEU A 319 3.36 -21.52 -1.72
N SER A 320 3.84 -22.77 -1.77
CA SER A 320 3.76 -23.68 -0.61
C SER A 320 4.55 -23.20 0.61
N GLN A 321 5.68 -22.49 0.42
CA GLN A 321 6.43 -21.90 1.53
C GLN A 321 5.63 -20.82 2.26
N ILE A 322 4.82 -20.04 1.53
CA ILE A 322 3.95 -19.02 2.11
C ILE A 322 2.78 -19.69 2.83
N MET A 323 2.11 -20.63 2.15
CA MET A 323 0.96 -21.33 2.71
C MET A 323 1.31 -22.25 3.88
N ALA A 324 2.59 -22.57 4.08
CA ALA A 324 3.07 -23.30 5.26
C ALA A 324 3.15 -22.44 6.53
N LEU A 325 3.02 -21.11 6.43
CA LEU A 325 2.95 -20.24 7.61
C LEU A 325 1.67 -20.53 8.40
N PRO A 326 1.71 -20.60 9.75
CA PRO A 326 0.57 -21.05 10.55
C PRO A 326 -0.73 -20.27 10.30
N GLN A 327 -0.62 -18.97 10.02
CA GLN A 327 -1.77 -18.10 9.78
C GLN A 327 -2.54 -18.52 8.53
N PHE A 328 -1.83 -18.78 7.43
CA PHE A 328 -2.44 -19.21 6.17
C PHE A 328 -2.77 -20.70 6.15
N LEU A 329 -1.96 -21.53 6.83
CA LEU A 329 -2.17 -22.98 6.88
C LEU A 329 -3.49 -23.32 7.58
N ASN A 330 -3.77 -22.68 8.71
CA ASN A 330 -5.01 -22.92 9.46
C ASN A 330 -6.21 -22.41 8.65
N TRP A 331 -6.15 -21.17 8.17
CA TRP A 331 -7.20 -20.60 7.31
C TRP A 331 -7.51 -21.47 6.08
N TYR A 332 -6.47 -21.96 5.40
CA TYR A 332 -6.62 -22.84 4.24
C TYR A 332 -7.19 -24.22 4.60
N ALA A 333 -6.86 -24.73 5.79
CA ALA A 333 -7.44 -25.98 6.31
C ALA A 333 -8.91 -25.81 6.73
N ASP A 334 -9.29 -24.61 7.15
CA ASP A 334 -10.64 -24.25 7.60
C ASP A 334 -11.60 -23.94 6.45
N GLY A 335 -11.12 -23.91 5.20
CA GLY A 335 -11.98 -23.76 4.00
C GLY A 335 -11.56 -22.65 3.03
N GLY A 336 -10.55 -21.86 3.37
CA GLY A 336 -10.07 -20.76 2.52
C GLY A 336 -9.71 -21.19 1.10
N LEU A 337 -10.00 -20.34 0.11
CA LEU A 337 -9.78 -20.61 -1.31
C LEU A 337 -8.60 -19.83 -1.88
N LEU A 338 -7.74 -20.50 -2.65
CA LEU A 338 -6.76 -19.83 -3.50
C LEU A 338 -7.30 -19.68 -4.92
N ILE A 339 -7.36 -18.44 -5.41
CA ILE A 339 -7.84 -18.13 -6.77
C ILE A 339 -6.68 -17.51 -7.53
N SER A 340 -6.42 -17.96 -8.76
CA SER A 340 -5.40 -17.29 -9.58
C SER A 340 -5.88 -15.91 -9.98
N ASP A 341 -4.97 -14.94 -10.04
CA ASP A 341 -5.21 -13.72 -10.80
C ASP A 341 -5.49 -14.04 -12.29
N ASN A 342 -5.95 -13.04 -13.05
CA ASN A 342 -6.43 -13.23 -14.41
C ASN A 342 -5.32 -13.78 -15.34
N LEU A 343 -5.48 -15.02 -15.78
CA LEU A 343 -4.53 -15.69 -16.67
C LEU A 343 -4.51 -15.12 -18.11
N GLY A 344 -5.47 -14.27 -18.47
CA GLY A 344 -5.54 -13.61 -19.76
C GLY A 344 -4.80 -12.27 -19.86
N VAL A 345 -4.19 -11.77 -18.77
CA VAL A 345 -3.43 -10.50 -18.81
C VAL A 345 -2.20 -10.59 -19.71
N LYS A 346 -1.78 -9.43 -20.23
CA LYS A 346 -0.63 -9.30 -21.12
C LYS A 346 0.66 -9.83 -20.48
N SER A 347 0.90 -9.54 -19.20
CA SER A 347 2.11 -9.97 -18.50
C SER A 347 2.32 -11.49 -18.48
N VAL A 348 1.24 -12.27 -18.37
CA VAL A 348 1.28 -13.74 -18.45
C VAL A 348 1.62 -14.20 -19.87
N ASN A 349 1.00 -13.59 -20.88
CA ASN A 349 1.29 -13.91 -22.28
C ASN A 349 2.78 -13.66 -22.61
N ASP A 350 3.27 -12.49 -22.25
CA ASP A 350 4.66 -12.08 -22.49
C ASP A 350 5.65 -13.00 -21.76
N PHE A 351 5.34 -13.42 -20.54
CA PHE A 351 6.18 -14.34 -19.77
C PHE A 351 6.38 -15.69 -20.49
N TYR A 352 5.29 -16.30 -20.98
CA TYR A 352 5.36 -17.58 -21.68
C TYR A 352 5.92 -17.48 -23.12
N THR A 353 5.90 -16.29 -23.72
CA THR A 353 6.45 -16.03 -25.07
C THR A 353 7.88 -15.49 -25.08
N SER A 354 8.43 -15.08 -23.93
CA SER A 354 9.78 -14.50 -23.75
C SER A 354 10.95 -15.35 -24.29
N GLY A 355 10.70 -16.61 -24.69
CA GLY A 355 11.67 -17.50 -25.37
C GLY A 355 11.50 -17.61 -26.90
N GLY A 356 10.69 -16.75 -27.54
CA GLY A 356 10.34 -16.84 -28.96
C GLY A 356 9.31 -17.93 -29.30
N GLY A 357 8.66 -18.51 -28.28
CA GLY A 357 7.60 -19.50 -28.41
C GLY A 357 6.22 -18.87 -28.61
N GLN A 358 5.23 -19.70 -28.90
CA GLN A 358 3.82 -19.31 -28.94
C GLN A 358 3.17 -19.47 -27.56
N PHE A 359 2.23 -18.58 -27.23
CA PHE A 359 1.49 -18.66 -25.97
C PHE A 359 0.53 -19.86 -26.01
N SER A 360 0.68 -20.77 -25.05
CA SER A 360 -0.19 -21.93 -24.85
C SER A 360 -0.98 -21.77 -23.56
N ALA A 361 -2.24 -21.37 -23.68
CA ALA A 361 -3.11 -21.13 -22.53
C ALA A 361 -3.33 -22.39 -21.68
N ARG A 362 -3.32 -23.58 -22.29
CA ARG A 362 -3.42 -24.88 -21.59
C ARG A 362 -2.26 -25.12 -20.63
N VAL A 363 -1.04 -24.73 -21.02
CA VAL A 363 0.15 -24.86 -20.18
C VAL A 363 0.08 -23.86 -19.02
N ALA A 364 -0.30 -22.61 -19.30
CA ALA A 364 -0.45 -21.59 -18.27
C ALA A 364 -1.49 -21.97 -17.21
N ALA A 365 -2.69 -22.41 -17.63
CA ALA A 365 -3.74 -22.88 -16.73
C ALA A 365 -3.29 -24.08 -15.88
N ARG A 366 -2.64 -25.07 -16.50
CA ARG A 366 -2.09 -26.23 -15.77
C ARG A 366 -1.06 -25.81 -14.74
N ASP A 367 -0.10 -24.97 -15.13
CA ASP A 367 0.98 -24.55 -14.25
C ASP A 367 0.42 -23.71 -13.08
N ALA A 368 -0.62 -22.90 -13.30
CA ALA A 368 -1.33 -22.19 -12.25
C ALA A 368 -2.06 -23.14 -11.29
N PHE A 369 -2.77 -24.14 -11.81
CA PHE A 369 -3.46 -25.13 -10.98
C PHE A 369 -2.48 -25.94 -10.13
N LEU A 370 -1.39 -26.42 -10.75
CA LEU A 370 -0.37 -27.21 -10.07
C LEU A 370 0.47 -26.38 -9.08
N ALA A 371 0.48 -25.05 -9.20
CA ALA A 371 1.11 -24.18 -8.22
C ALA A 371 0.40 -24.23 -6.85
N GLY A 372 -0.91 -24.48 -6.83
CA GLY A 372 -1.71 -24.56 -5.61
C GLY A 372 -3.05 -23.82 -5.67
N ASN A 373 -3.36 -23.13 -6.77
CA ASN A 373 -4.66 -22.47 -6.93
C ASN A 373 -5.79 -23.52 -6.98
N ASP A 374 -6.90 -23.25 -6.27
CA ASP A 374 -8.11 -24.07 -6.29
C ASP A 374 -9.05 -23.65 -7.43
N MET A 375 -9.12 -22.36 -7.72
CA MET A 375 -9.85 -21.81 -8.86
C MET A 375 -8.94 -21.01 -9.80
N LEU A 376 -9.27 -21.01 -11.09
CA LEU A 376 -8.52 -20.33 -12.14
C LEU A 376 -9.38 -19.29 -12.83
N TYR A 377 -8.92 -18.05 -12.84
CA TYR A 377 -9.57 -16.96 -13.57
C TYR A 377 -9.06 -16.89 -15.01
N LEU A 378 -9.95 -17.19 -15.97
CA LEU A 378 -9.69 -17.24 -17.42
C LEU A 378 -10.20 -15.99 -18.16
N GLY A 379 -10.08 -14.81 -17.57
CA GLY A 379 -10.60 -13.55 -18.12
C GLY A 379 -9.97 -13.19 -19.46
N ASN A 380 -10.74 -13.27 -20.54
CA ASN A 380 -10.35 -12.89 -21.90
C ASN A 380 -9.07 -13.61 -22.40
N ILE A 381 -8.76 -14.79 -21.84
CA ILE A 381 -7.56 -15.55 -22.19
C ILE A 381 -7.61 -16.01 -23.65
N ARG A 382 -6.52 -15.83 -24.39
CA ARG A 382 -6.44 -16.21 -25.80
C ARG A 382 -5.12 -16.93 -26.10
N SER A 383 -5.22 -18.19 -26.50
CA SER A 383 -4.06 -19.00 -26.94
C SER A 383 -3.67 -18.66 -28.37
N SER A 384 -2.38 -18.77 -28.71
CA SER A 384 -1.90 -18.48 -30.07
C SER A 384 -2.43 -19.47 -31.13
N ASP A 385 -2.82 -20.68 -30.71
CA ASP A 385 -3.36 -21.73 -31.58
C ASP A 385 -4.89 -21.70 -31.73
N ALA A 386 -5.58 -20.71 -31.13
CA ALA A 386 -7.05 -20.61 -31.11
C ALA A 386 -7.54 -19.30 -31.75
N PRO A 387 -8.71 -19.32 -32.44
CA PRO A 387 -9.25 -18.13 -33.09
C PRO A 387 -9.70 -17.05 -32.11
N ASP A 388 -10.28 -17.47 -30.98
CA ASP A 388 -10.93 -16.61 -29.98
C ASP A 388 -10.74 -17.13 -28.55
N SER A 389 -11.24 -16.36 -27.57
CA SER A 389 -11.15 -16.71 -26.14
C SER A 389 -12.03 -17.91 -25.79
N TYR A 390 -13.26 -17.98 -26.31
CA TYR A 390 -14.16 -19.10 -26.09
C TYR A 390 -13.54 -20.46 -26.49
N THR A 391 -12.99 -20.56 -27.70
CA THR A 391 -12.32 -21.77 -28.18
C THR A 391 -11.09 -22.10 -27.33
N THR A 392 -10.40 -21.08 -26.81
CA THR A 392 -9.29 -21.26 -25.87
C THR A 392 -9.79 -21.91 -24.57
N VAL A 393 -10.85 -21.37 -23.98
CA VAL A 393 -11.46 -21.90 -22.74
C VAL A 393 -11.93 -23.34 -22.92
N VAL A 394 -12.65 -23.64 -24.00
CA VAL A 394 -13.12 -25.00 -24.31
C VAL A 394 -11.93 -25.98 -24.39
N ARG A 395 -10.84 -25.61 -25.07
CA ARG A 395 -9.63 -26.45 -25.17
C ARG A 395 -8.92 -26.65 -23.83
N ILE A 396 -9.00 -25.68 -22.91
CA ILE A 396 -8.46 -25.82 -21.55
C ILE A 396 -9.30 -26.84 -20.79
N LEU A 397 -10.62 -26.71 -20.81
CA LEU A 397 -11.55 -27.62 -20.16
C LEU A 397 -11.37 -29.06 -20.67
N ASP A 398 -11.38 -29.27 -21.98
CA ASP A 398 -11.16 -30.59 -22.60
C ASP A 398 -9.80 -31.18 -22.19
N PHE A 399 -8.75 -30.34 -22.13
CA PHE A 399 -7.42 -30.78 -21.69
C PHE A 399 -7.39 -31.18 -20.22
N PHE A 400 -8.08 -30.46 -19.33
CA PHE A 400 -8.18 -30.81 -17.91
C PHE A 400 -9.01 -32.07 -17.68
N VAL A 401 -10.12 -32.25 -18.40
CA VAL A 401 -10.93 -33.49 -18.35
C VAL A 401 -10.11 -34.69 -18.80
N GLN A 402 -9.39 -34.56 -19.91
CA GLN A 402 -8.47 -35.61 -20.37
C GLN A 402 -7.43 -35.94 -19.29
N LYS A 403 -6.80 -34.91 -18.69
CA LYS A 403 -5.80 -35.11 -17.62
C LYS A 403 -6.40 -35.75 -16.37
N TYR A 404 -7.61 -35.36 -15.99
CA TYR A 404 -8.35 -35.95 -14.87
C TYR A 404 -8.56 -37.47 -15.08
N ARG A 405 -8.92 -37.88 -16.30
CA ARG A 405 -9.11 -39.30 -16.62
C ARG A 405 -7.81 -40.10 -16.71
N GLU A 406 -6.74 -39.47 -17.19
CA GLU A 406 -5.44 -40.13 -17.42
C GLU A 406 -4.54 -40.21 -16.17
N ASP A 407 -4.61 -39.23 -15.27
CA ASP A 407 -3.68 -39.08 -14.14
C ASP A 407 -4.43 -39.08 -12.79
N PRO A 408 -4.38 -40.18 -12.01
CA PRO A 408 -5.03 -40.27 -10.71
C PRO A 408 -4.58 -39.22 -9.70
N ALA A 409 -3.32 -38.76 -9.75
CA ALA A 409 -2.81 -37.74 -8.83
C ALA A 409 -3.39 -36.37 -9.20
N PHE A 410 -3.52 -36.07 -10.49
CA PHE A 410 -4.19 -34.88 -10.97
C PHE A 410 -5.68 -34.90 -10.57
N ALA A 411 -6.37 -36.03 -10.75
CA ALA A 411 -7.75 -36.20 -10.34
C ALA A 411 -7.96 -35.97 -8.84
N GLN A 412 -7.09 -36.51 -7.98
CA GLN A 412 -7.15 -36.28 -6.54
C GLN A 412 -6.98 -34.79 -6.17
N ARG A 413 -6.10 -34.06 -6.87
CA ARG A 413 -5.92 -32.62 -6.67
C ARG A 413 -7.17 -31.84 -7.10
N VAL A 414 -7.78 -32.20 -8.23
CA VAL A 414 -9.06 -31.62 -8.70
C VAL A 414 -10.16 -31.86 -7.67
N ASP A 415 -10.36 -33.10 -7.25
CA ASP A 415 -11.38 -33.46 -6.26
C ASP A 415 -11.21 -32.68 -4.95
N ALA A 416 -9.97 -32.46 -4.50
CA ALA A 416 -9.67 -31.66 -3.32
C ALA A 416 -10.02 -30.18 -3.49
N SER A 417 -9.72 -29.57 -4.64
CA SER A 417 -10.13 -28.18 -4.96
C SER A 417 -11.64 -28.06 -5.00
N VAL A 418 -12.30 -28.95 -5.73
CA VAL A 418 -13.76 -28.95 -5.95
C VAL A 418 -14.49 -29.13 -4.63
N ALA A 419 -13.99 -29.98 -3.73
CA ALA A 419 -14.55 -30.12 -2.40
C ALA A 419 -14.57 -28.80 -1.61
N ARG A 420 -13.50 -28.00 -1.69
CA ARG A 420 -13.48 -26.66 -1.04
C ARG A 420 -14.42 -25.68 -1.72
N ILE A 421 -14.45 -25.67 -3.06
CA ILE A 421 -15.35 -24.80 -3.84
C ILE A 421 -16.81 -25.08 -3.50
N ILE A 422 -17.20 -26.36 -3.43
CA ILE A 422 -18.57 -26.77 -3.05
C ILE A 422 -18.86 -26.40 -1.60
N ALA A 423 -17.91 -26.58 -0.68
CA ALA A 423 -18.06 -26.18 0.71
C ALA A 423 -18.33 -24.68 0.84
N ALA A 424 -17.52 -23.84 0.18
CA ALA A 424 -17.70 -22.39 0.16
C ALA A 424 -19.08 -21.99 -0.41
N LYS A 425 -19.51 -22.61 -1.51
CA LYS A 425 -20.86 -22.37 -2.07
C LYS A 425 -21.98 -22.81 -1.12
N LEU A 426 -21.80 -23.90 -0.38
CA LEU A 426 -22.77 -24.34 0.63
C LEU A 426 -22.85 -23.37 1.81
N GLU A 427 -21.73 -22.77 2.21
CA GLU A 427 -21.73 -21.75 3.28
C GLU A 427 -22.57 -20.53 2.90
N LEU A 428 -22.55 -20.10 1.64
CA LEU A 428 -23.36 -18.96 1.16
C LEU A 428 -24.88 -19.22 1.19
N TYR A 429 -25.33 -20.47 0.93
CA TYR A 429 -26.74 -20.77 0.67
C TYR A 429 -27.38 -21.79 1.64
N GLY A 430 -26.58 -22.50 2.43
CA GLY A 430 -26.96 -23.63 3.29
C GLY A 430 -27.38 -24.89 2.53
N SER A 431 -28.11 -24.75 1.42
CA SER A 431 -28.51 -25.82 0.51
C SER A 431 -28.71 -25.28 -0.91
N PHE A 432 -28.42 -26.11 -1.91
CA PHE A 432 -28.56 -25.73 -3.32
C PHE A 432 -30.02 -25.87 -3.78
N THR A 433 -30.79 -24.81 -3.57
CA THR A 433 -32.13 -24.66 -4.14
C THR A 433 -32.22 -23.36 -4.94
N PHE A 434 -32.94 -23.39 -6.07
CA PHE A 434 -33.03 -22.23 -6.95
C PHE A 434 -33.61 -20.98 -6.25
N SER A 435 -34.55 -21.17 -5.33
CA SER A 435 -35.16 -20.09 -4.55
C SER A 435 -34.20 -19.40 -3.57
N ASN A 436 -33.15 -20.10 -3.12
CA ASN A 436 -32.16 -19.50 -2.21
C ASN A 436 -31.09 -18.69 -2.95
N VAL A 437 -30.92 -18.94 -4.25
CA VAL A 437 -29.88 -18.34 -5.08
C VAL A 437 -30.38 -17.08 -5.79
N LEU A 438 -31.66 -17.05 -6.18
CA LEU A 438 -32.24 -15.88 -6.83
C LEU A 438 -32.53 -14.75 -5.85
N VAL A 439 -32.27 -13.54 -6.31
CA VAL A 439 -32.58 -12.30 -5.60
C VAL A 439 -33.89 -11.72 -6.13
N ASN A 440 -34.75 -11.23 -5.22
CA ASN A 440 -36.05 -10.66 -5.58
C ASN A 440 -35.92 -9.27 -6.22
N ASP A 441 -36.77 -8.96 -7.20
CA ASP A 441 -36.76 -7.68 -7.94
C ASP A 441 -36.91 -6.43 -7.05
N GLY A 442 -37.58 -6.56 -5.89
CA GLY A 442 -37.77 -5.45 -4.94
C GLY A 442 -36.47 -4.97 -4.26
N ALA A 443 -35.35 -5.66 -4.46
CA ALA A 443 -34.05 -5.25 -3.92
C ALA A 443 -33.43 -4.06 -4.68
N LEU A 444 -33.92 -3.73 -5.88
CA LEU A 444 -33.36 -2.67 -6.72
C LEU A 444 -33.74 -1.26 -6.25
N ASP A 445 -34.88 -1.09 -5.57
CA ASP A 445 -35.39 0.21 -5.13
C ASP A 445 -34.50 0.88 -4.07
N GLU A 446 -33.70 0.09 -3.34
CA GLU A 446 -32.84 0.56 -2.25
C GLU A 446 -31.41 0.94 -2.69
N LEU A 447 -31.07 0.69 -3.97
CA LEU A 447 -29.72 0.95 -4.53
C LEU A 447 -29.46 2.45 -4.76
N GLY A 448 -28.20 2.86 -4.66
CA GLY A 448 -27.79 4.24 -4.99
C GLY A 448 -28.09 5.29 -3.92
N ASN A 449 -28.68 4.89 -2.79
CA ASN A 449 -29.19 5.81 -1.78
C ASN A 449 -28.22 6.09 -0.61
N ALA A 450 -26.97 5.60 -0.67
CA ALA A 450 -26.03 5.67 0.45
C ALA A 450 -24.96 6.77 0.31
N SER A 451 -25.29 7.87 -0.36
CA SER A 451 -24.37 9.00 -0.62
C SER A 451 -23.83 9.66 0.66
N ASP A 452 -24.58 9.60 1.78
CA ASP A 452 -24.16 10.10 3.08
C ASP A 452 -22.86 9.45 3.58
N VAL A 453 -22.68 8.14 3.33
CA VAL A 453 -21.46 7.41 3.71
C VAL A 453 -20.28 7.92 2.89
N THR A 454 -20.44 8.07 1.58
CA THR A 454 -19.40 8.63 0.70
C THR A 454 -19.04 10.06 1.11
N PHE A 455 -20.03 10.90 1.45
CA PHE A 455 -19.78 12.26 1.92
C PHE A 455 -19.05 12.28 3.26
N ALA A 456 -19.39 11.39 4.19
CA ALA A 456 -18.67 11.25 5.45
C ALA A 456 -17.20 10.87 5.23
N VAL A 457 -16.92 9.94 4.30
CA VAL A 457 -15.54 9.61 3.92
C VAL A 457 -14.85 10.83 3.31
N ALA A 458 -15.45 11.48 2.31
CA ALA A 458 -14.89 12.64 1.64
C ALA A 458 -14.50 13.77 2.60
N ARG A 459 -15.37 14.07 3.57
CA ARG A 459 -15.11 15.09 4.59
C ARG A 459 -13.96 14.70 5.53
N ASN A 460 -13.88 13.44 5.94
CA ASN A 460 -12.87 12.97 6.90
C ASN A 460 -11.53 12.62 6.25
N SER A 461 -11.51 12.36 4.95
CA SER A 461 -10.30 12.04 4.18
C SER A 461 -9.58 13.30 3.68
N ALA A 462 -10.31 14.40 3.46
CA ALA A 462 -9.75 15.63 2.93
C ALA A 462 -8.51 16.09 3.71
N THR A 463 -7.37 16.08 3.02
CA THR A 463 -6.05 16.33 3.60
C THR A 463 -5.42 17.56 2.94
N LEU A 464 -4.93 18.48 3.76
CA LEU A 464 -4.10 19.60 3.29
C LEU A 464 -2.64 19.11 3.20
N ILE A 465 -2.07 19.15 2.00
CA ILE A 465 -0.69 18.73 1.73
C ILE A 465 0.28 19.91 1.93
N SER A 466 -0.11 21.11 1.51
CA SER A 466 0.69 22.33 1.70
C SER A 466 -0.21 23.56 1.60
N PRO A 467 0.02 24.62 2.38
CA PRO A 467 1.00 24.72 3.48
C PRO A 467 0.52 23.92 4.71
N ASP A 468 1.26 24.00 5.83
CA ASP A 468 0.78 23.48 7.10
C ASP A 468 -0.52 24.18 7.52
N LEU A 469 -1.38 23.47 8.25
CA LEU A 469 -2.71 23.98 8.62
C LEU A 469 -2.65 25.30 9.42
N GLN A 470 -1.61 25.48 10.22
CA GLN A 470 -1.38 26.70 11.01
C GLN A 470 -1.06 27.91 10.12
N ASP A 471 -0.41 27.69 8.98
CA ASP A 471 -0.02 28.72 8.03
C ASP A 471 -1.12 29.02 7.00
N LEU A 472 -2.11 28.14 6.86
CA LEU A 472 -3.19 28.30 5.89
C LEU A 472 -3.93 29.65 6.07
N ALA A 473 -4.20 30.06 7.30
CA ALA A 473 -4.87 31.33 7.58
C ALA A 473 -4.01 32.56 7.19
N THR A 474 -2.69 32.40 7.19
CA THR A 474 -1.75 33.46 6.77
C THR A 474 -1.68 33.56 5.25
N VAL A 475 -1.63 32.41 4.57
CA VAL A 475 -1.48 32.35 3.12
C VAL A 475 -2.82 32.58 2.41
N MET A 476 -3.94 32.12 2.98
CA MET A 476 -5.30 32.21 2.43
C MET A 476 -6.29 32.72 3.50
N PRO A 477 -6.26 34.03 3.83
CA PRO A 477 -7.05 34.58 4.94
C PRO A 477 -8.55 34.73 4.64
N VAL A 478 -8.94 34.77 3.37
CA VAL A 478 -10.33 34.90 2.93
C VAL A 478 -10.62 33.95 1.77
N PRO A 479 -11.84 33.39 1.69
CA PRO A 479 -12.30 32.61 0.54
C PRO A 479 -12.59 33.52 -0.68
N PRO A 480 -12.88 32.95 -1.87
CA PRO A 480 -13.33 33.72 -3.02
C PRO A 480 -14.51 34.65 -2.70
N GLN A 481 -14.45 35.89 -3.16
CA GLN A 481 -15.45 36.92 -2.92
C GLN A 481 -16.36 37.15 -4.15
N PRO A 482 -17.53 37.80 -3.99
CA PRO A 482 -18.48 38.01 -5.11
C PRO A 482 -17.93 38.77 -6.33
N ASN A 483 -16.87 39.55 -6.13
CA ASN A 483 -16.24 40.33 -7.20
C ASN A 483 -15.05 39.62 -7.85
N ASP A 484 -14.59 38.51 -7.28
CA ASP A 484 -13.44 37.78 -7.78
C ASP A 484 -13.79 37.01 -9.05
N ARG A 485 -12.81 36.84 -9.93
CA ARG A 485 -12.89 35.94 -11.09
C ARG A 485 -12.18 34.64 -10.78
N VAL A 486 -12.87 33.52 -10.99
CA VAL A 486 -12.33 32.19 -10.70
C VAL A 486 -12.27 31.39 -12.00
N VAL A 487 -11.07 30.89 -12.32
CA VAL A 487 -10.86 30.00 -13.45
C VAL A 487 -10.61 28.59 -12.93
N PHE A 488 -11.45 27.64 -13.34
CA PHE A 488 -11.30 26.23 -13.05
C PHE A 488 -10.59 25.55 -14.22
N ILE A 489 -9.57 24.74 -13.94
CA ILE A 489 -8.90 23.92 -14.93
C ILE A 489 -8.95 22.47 -14.45
N THR A 490 -9.70 21.64 -15.16
CA THR A 490 -9.99 20.26 -14.75
C THR A 490 -9.35 19.25 -15.71
N ASP A 491 -8.75 18.21 -15.14
CA ASP A 491 -8.34 17.03 -15.89
C ASP A 491 -9.57 16.27 -16.38
N ILE A 492 -9.68 16.11 -17.70
CA ILE A 492 -10.79 15.37 -18.30
C ILE A 492 -10.32 14.06 -18.90
N SER A 493 -11.03 13.02 -18.53
CA SER A 493 -10.97 11.71 -19.16
C SER A 493 -12.39 11.25 -19.46
N SER A 494 -12.59 10.68 -20.65
CA SER A 494 -13.86 10.10 -21.06
C SER A 494 -13.79 8.59 -20.98
N VAL A 495 -14.81 7.96 -20.42
CA VAL A 495 -14.95 6.51 -20.34
C VAL A 495 -16.25 6.07 -20.97
N ARG A 496 -16.31 4.79 -21.37
CA ARG A 496 -17.52 4.18 -21.93
C ARG A 496 -17.87 2.97 -21.10
N GLN A 497 -19.16 2.82 -20.79
CA GLN A 497 -19.68 1.67 -20.06
C GLN A 497 -19.63 0.38 -20.89
N CYS A 498 -19.85 0.51 -22.20
CA CYS A 498 -19.81 -0.56 -23.18
C CYS A 498 -19.31 -0.03 -24.53
N SER A 499 -19.02 -0.93 -25.46
CA SER A 499 -18.48 -0.63 -26.78
C SER A 499 -19.39 0.29 -27.60
N GLU A 500 -20.72 0.14 -27.47
CA GLU A 500 -21.74 0.93 -28.17
C GLU A 500 -22.25 2.14 -27.35
N CYS A 501 -21.91 2.23 -26.07
CA CYS A 501 -22.41 3.23 -25.15
C CYS A 501 -21.82 4.62 -25.44
N LEU A 502 -22.57 5.68 -25.13
CA LEU A 502 -22.06 7.04 -25.20
C LEU A 502 -20.89 7.25 -24.21
N PRO A 503 -19.84 8.00 -24.61
CA PRO A 503 -18.77 8.36 -23.70
C PRO A 503 -19.27 9.33 -22.64
N GLN A 504 -18.92 9.06 -21.38
CA GLN A 504 -19.21 9.90 -20.22
C GLN A 504 -17.90 10.41 -19.59
N PRO A 505 -17.86 11.67 -19.12
CA PRO A 505 -16.69 12.17 -18.41
C PRO A 505 -16.57 11.49 -17.04
N GLN A 506 -15.35 11.16 -16.61
CA GLN A 506 -15.12 10.71 -15.22
C GLN A 506 -15.35 11.83 -14.22
N LEU A 507 -14.86 13.02 -14.59
CA LEU A 507 -15.08 14.28 -13.90
C LEU A 507 -15.41 15.31 -14.98
N GLY A 508 -16.56 15.98 -14.85
CA GLY A 508 -16.97 17.04 -15.78
C GLY A 508 -16.00 18.22 -15.76
N VAL A 509 -15.80 18.89 -16.90
CA VAL A 509 -14.94 20.10 -16.99
C VAL A 509 -15.40 21.15 -15.98
N ASP A 510 -16.71 21.32 -15.89
CA ASP A 510 -17.48 22.26 -15.07
C ASP A 510 -17.95 21.67 -13.74
N ALA A 511 -17.47 20.47 -13.34
CA ALA A 511 -17.97 19.78 -12.15
C ALA A 511 -17.80 20.62 -10.88
N LEU A 512 -16.61 21.21 -10.69
CA LEU A 512 -16.33 22.04 -9.53
C LEU A 512 -17.01 23.42 -9.61
N GLU A 513 -17.09 24.01 -10.80
CA GLU A 513 -17.86 25.25 -11.03
C GLU A 513 -19.33 25.06 -10.68
N SER A 514 -19.93 23.96 -11.16
CA SER A 514 -21.33 23.60 -10.89
C SER A 514 -21.58 23.38 -9.40
N ALA A 515 -20.68 22.68 -8.70
CA ALA A 515 -20.77 22.50 -7.26
C ALA A 515 -20.68 23.83 -6.50
N VAL A 516 -19.76 24.72 -6.92
CA VAL A 516 -19.62 26.08 -6.36
C VAL A 516 -20.88 26.91 -6.60
N LEU A 517 -21.45 26.89 -7.80
CA LEU A 517 -22.69 27.61 -8.11
C LEU A 517 -23.89 27.08 -7.34
N GLN A 518 -23.98 25.75 -7.16
CA GLN A 518 -25.04 25.12 -6.40
C GLN A 518 -24.97 25.53 -4.91
N LEU A 519 -23.77 25.54 -4.33
CA LEU A 519 -23.56 25.79 -2.89
C LEU A 519 -23.46 27.28 -2.53
N TYR A 520 -22.90 28.11 -3.40
CA TYR A 520 -22.50 29.49 -3.10
C TYR A 520 -22.98 30.52 -4.13
N GLY A 521 -23.68 30.09 -5.18
CA GLY A 521 -24.19 30.97 -6.23
C GLY A 521 -25.36 31.85 -5.79
N PRO A 522 -26.00 32.57 -6.74
CA PRO A 522 -27.06 33.55 -6.43
C PRO A 522 -28.29 32.97 -5.71
N GLN A 523 -28.55 31.67 -5.89
CA GLN A 523 -29.64 30.97 -5.20
C GLN A 523 -29.27 30.52 -3.78
N SER A 524 -27.98 30.56 -3.44
CA SER A 524 -27.40 29.99 -2.21
C SER A 524 -26.36 30.95 -1.61
N GLY A 525 -26.82 32.05 -1.00
CA GLY A 525 -25.94 32.98 -0.28
C GLY A 525 -25.23 34.04 -1.13
N SER A 526 -25.26 33.94 -2.47
CA SER A 526 -24.77 34.95 -3.43
C SER A 526 -23.32 35.36 -3.20
N GLN A 527 -22.47 34.39 -2.84
CA GLN A 527 -21.03 34.61 -2.63
C GLN A 527 -20.25 34.61 -3.95
N VAL A 528 -20.81 34.02 -5.01
CA VAL A 528 -20.28 34.06 -6.37
C VAL A 528 -21.36 34.34 -7.41
N GLU A 529 -20.92 34.79 -8.57
CA GLU A 529 -21.76 35.09 -9.73
C GLU A 529 -21.31 34.25 -10.93
N ASP A 530 -22.27 33.65 -11.64
CA ASP A 530 -22.07 32.75 -12.78
C ASP A 530 -21.13 33.32 -13.85
N PHE A 531 -21.34 34.58 -14.26
CA PHE A 531 -20.55 35.24 -15.30
C PHE A 531 -19.09 35.55 -14.91
N ARG A 532 -18.66 35.24 -13.68
CA ARG A 532 -17.28 35.41 -13.18
C ARG A 532 -16.54 34.09 -13.00
N LEU A 533 -17.22 32.98 -13.23
CA LEU A 533 -16.67 31.63 -13.18
C LEU A 533 -16.47 31.16 -14.62
N ASN A 534 -15.33 30.54 -14.89
CA ASN A 534 -15.07 29.91 -16.18
C ASN A 534 -14.35 28.58 -15.97
N SER A 535 -14.81 27.53 -16.64
CA SER A 535 -14.15 26.21 -16.62
C SER A 535 -13.47 25.87 -17.94
N TYR A 536 -12.25 25.34 -17.83
CA TYR A 536 -11.43 24.87 -18.93
C TYR A 536 -10.86 23.49 -18.63
N SER A 537 -10.42 22.78 -19.67
CA SER A 537 -9.74 21.49 -19.50
C SER A 537 -8.22 21.64 -19.50
N LEU A 538 -7.51 20.66 -18.96
CA LEU A 538 -6.05 20.58 -19.12
C LEU A 538 -5.61 20.51 -20.60
N GLN A 539 -6.46 20.05 -21.52
CA GLN A 539 -6.15 20.09 -22.96
C GLN A 539 -6.09 21.53 -23.49
N ASN A 540 -6.92 22.43 -22.96
CA ASN A 540 -6.84 23.86 -23.26
C ASN A 540 -5.52 24.45 -22.74
N LEU A 541 -5.08 24.03 -21.55
CA LEU A 541 -3.79 24.42 -21.00
C LEU A 541 -2.61 23.94 -21.85
N GLN A 542 -2.66 22.68 -22.30
CA GLN A 542 -1.64 22.16 -23.22
C GLN A 542 -1.60 22.98 -24.52
N SER A 543 -2.76 23.27 -25.09
CA SER A 543 -2.86 24.03 -26.33
C SER A 543 -2.38 25.48 -26.16
N LEU A 544 -2.61 26.11 -24.99
CA LEU A 544 -2.06 27.43 -24.66
C LEU A 544 -0.52 27.44 -24.60
N LEU A 545 0.10 26.36 -24.12
CA LEU A 545 1.57 26.24 -24.05
C LEU A 545 2.20 25.87 -25.40
N ASP A 546 1.54 25.05 -26.19
CA ASP A 546 2.05 24.58 -27.48
C ASP A 546 1.81 25.60 -28.61
N MET A 547 0.65 26.27 -28.60
CA MET A 547 0.21 27.25 -29.61
C MET A 547 -0.48 28.45 -28.93
N PRO A 548 0.29 29.41 -28.36
CA PRO A 548 -0.27 30.50 -27.57
C PRO A 548 -1.25 31.41 -28.33
N ASP A 549 -1.03 31.60 -29.63
CA ASP A 549 -1.85 32.49 -30.46
C ASP A 549 -3.27 31.94 -30.72
N ASP A 550 -3.46 30.62 -30.63
CA ASP A 550 -4.75 29.96 -30.93
C ASP A 550 -5.71 29.94 -29.72
N ASN A 551 -5.24 30.26 -28.50
CA ASN A 551 -6.03 30.24 -27.27
C ASN A 551 -5.99 31.58 -26.50
N GLN A 552 -5.96 32.71 -27.23
CA GLN A 552 -5.95 34.04 -26.62
C GLN A 552 -7.09 34.27 -25.62
N LEU A 553 -8.31 33.81 -25.91
CA LEU A 553 -9.45 33.92 -25.00
C LEU A 553 -9.16 33.28 -23.62
N PHE A 554 -8.58 32.08 -23.59
CA PHE A 554 -8.25 31.42 -22.33
C PHE A 554 -7.09 32.11 -21.62
N GLY A 555 -6.08 32.57 -22.38
CA GLY A 555 -4.99 33.38 -21.84
C GLY A 555 -5.49 34.68 -21.19
N ASP A 556 -6.41 35.38 -21.85
CA ASP A 556 -7.02 36.62 -21.36
C ASP A 556 -7.87 36.38 -20.10
N GLU A 557 -8.63 35.28 -20.05
CA GLU A 557 -9.39 34.91 -18.84
C GLU A 557 -8.47 34.57 -17.66
N LEU A 558 -7.36 33.85 -17.90
CA LEU A 558 -6.35 33.60 -16.89
C LEU A 558 -5.68 34.89 -16.40
N ASP A 559 -5.32 35.80 -17.31
CA ASP A 559 -4.74 37.10 -16.97
C ASP A 559 -5.68 37.93 -16.08
N ASN A 560 -6.98 37.87 -16.33
CA ASN A 560 -8.00 38.58 -15.55
C ASN A 560 -8.47 37.83 -14.29
N ALA A 561 -8.07 36.57 -14.08
CA ALA A 561 -8.49 35.77 -12.93
C ALA A 561 -7.83 36.22 -11.62
N ASP A 562 -8.56 36.17 -10.52
CA ASP A 562 -8.02 36.33 -9.16
C ASP A 562 -7.63 34.97 -8.57
N TRP A 563 -8.39 33.93 -8.93
CA TRP A 563 -8.22 32.55 -8.48
C TRP A 563 -8.05 31.60 -9.67
N VAL A 564 -7.08 30.69 -9.56
CA VAL A 564 -6.87 29.59 -10.50
C VAL A 564 -6.98 28.28 -9.72
N ILE A 565 -8.01 27.50 -10.02
CA ILE A 565 -8.31 26.25 -9.32
C ILE A 565 -7.99 25.10 -10.27
N LEU A 566 -7.02 24.28 -9.91
CA LEU A 566 -6.58 23.13 -10.67
C LEU A 566 -7.18 21.86 -10.05
N SER A 567 -7.81 21.03 -10.87
CA SER A 567 -8.37 19.74 -10.45
C SER A 567 -7.72 18.61 -11.24
N ILE A 568 -7.06 17.69 -10.55
CA ILE A 568 -6.38 16.54 -11.17
C ILE A 568 -6.95 15.22 -10.69
N VAL A 569 -7.04 14.25 -11.58
CA VAL A 569 -7.66 12.94 -11.33
C VAL A 569 -6.66 11.80 -11.52
N ASP A 570 -5.77 11.95 -12.51
CA ASP A 570 -4.72 11.05 -13.02
C ASP A 570 -4.96 9.53 -13.02
N VAL A 571 -4.89 9.02 -14.24
CA VAL A 571 -4.47 7.66 -14.57
C VAL A 571 -3.40 7.78 -15.66
N SER A 572 -2.12 7.72 -15.27
CA SER A 572 -0.93 7.52 -16.12
C SER A 572 -0.53 8.56 -17.20
N GLN A 573 -1.13 9.76 -17.29
CA GLN A 573 -1.12 10.54 -18.55
C GLN A 573 -0.31 11.85 -18.58
N GLY A 574 0.62 12.07 -17.65
CA GLY A 574 1.58 13.19 -17.73
C GLY A 574 0.99 14.58 -17.42
N GLN A 575 -0.24 14.67 -16.89
CA GLN A 575 -0.89 15.92 -16.47
C GLN A 575 -0.07 16.68 -15.44
N ALA A 576 0.54 15.99 -14.46
CA ALA A 576 1.41 16.63 -13.49
C ALA A 576 2.59 17.33 -14.17
N ALA A 577 3.20 16.69 -15.18
CA ALA A 577 4.28 17.30 -15.95
C ALA A 577 3.81 18.52 -16.75
N LEU A 578 2.58 18.50 -17.27
CA LEU A 578 1.96 19.66 -17.93
C LEU A 578 1.79 20.85 -16.98
N ILE A 579 1.30 20.63 -15.76
CA ILE A 579 1.15 21.69 -14.75
C ILE A 579 2.54 22.23 -14.34
N SER A 580 3.52 21.36 -14.10
CA SER A 580 4.89 21.78 -13.81
C SER A 580 5.52 22.58 -14.97
N ARG A 581 5.19 22.23 -16.23
CA ARG A 581 5.60 22.99 -17.42
C ARG A 581 4.92 24.36 -17.46
N PHE A 582 3.61 24.43 -17.24
CA PHE A 582 2.85 25.68 -17.17
C PHE A 582 3.48 26.65 -16.17
N PHE A 583 3.77 26.18 -14.97
CA PHE A 583 4.42 26.98 -13.92
C PHE A 583 5.85 27.43 -14.24
N ARG A 584 6.51 26.81 -15.22
CA ARG A 584 7.87 27.14 -15.65
C ARG A 584 7.87 28.10 -16.83
N GLU A 585 6.98 27.88 -17.79
CA GLU A 585 6.94 28.61 -19.06
C GLU A 585 6.07 29.87 -19.00
N ARG A 586 5.00 29.87 -18.20
CA ARG A 586 4.05 31.00 -18.07
C ARG A 586 3.83 31.47 -16.63
N PRO A 587 4.90 31.81 -15.87
CA PRO A 587 4.74 32.36 -14.52
C PRO A 587 4.07 33.75 -14.51
N ASP A 588 4.07 34.44 -15.65
CA ASP A 588 3.35 35.71 -15.88
C ASP A 588 1.85 35.56 -15.60
N LEU A 589 1.23 34.49 -16.09
CA LEU A 589 -0.20 34.21 -15.98
C LEU A 589 -0.66 33.83 -14.56
N LEU A 590 0.27 33.68 -13.61
CA LEU A 590 -0.02 33.24 -12.24
C LEU A 590 0.40 34.27 -11.19
N ARG A 591 0.99 35.38 -11.63
CA ARG A 591 1.51 36.40 -10.73
C ARG A 591 0.37 37.07 -9.97
N ASP A 592 0.54 37.19 -8.65
CA ASP A 592 -0.42 37.82 -7.73
C ASP A 592 -1.79 37.13 -7.68
N LYS A 593 -1.89 35.87 -8.15
CA LYS A 593 -3.12 35.05 -8.12
C LYS A 593 -3.08 34.01 -7.02
N ARG A 594 -4.26 33.57 -6.56
CA ARG A 594 -4.41 32.43 -5.66
C ARG A 594 -4.52 31.15 -6.46
N VAL A 595 -3.53 30.28 -6.35
CA VAL A 595 -3.47 29.02 -7.11
C VAL A 595 -3.74 27.85 -6.17
N ILE A 596 -4.90 27.22 -6.33
CA ILE A 596 -5.32 26.09 -5.49
C ILE A 596 -5.29 24.82 -6.32
N LEU A 597 -4.77 23.75 -5.75
CA LEU A 597 -4.78 22.42 -6.36
C LEU A 597 -5.66 21.47 -5.54
N PHE A 598 -6.60 20.81 -6.20
CA PHE A 598 -7.34 19.66 -5.69
C PHE A 598 -6.89 18.40 -6.43
N SER A 599 -6.28 17.48 -5.70
CA SER A 599 -6.02 16.12 -6.18
C SER A 599 -7.18 15.20 -5.80
N PHE A 600 -7.87 14.66 -6.81
CA PHE A 600 -8.88 13.61 -6.66
C PHE A 600 -8.28 12.20 -6.81
N GLY A 601 -6.95 12.08 -6.71
CA GLY A 601 -6.20 10.82 -6.82
C GLY A 601 -5.04 10.78 -5.83
N ARG A 602 -3.81 10.51 -6.29
CA ARG A 602 -2.63 10.41 -5.40
C ARG A 602 -2.22 11.77 -4.79
N PRO A 603 -1.65 11.82 -3.58
CA PRO A 603 -1.21 13.09 -2.99
C PRO A 603 0.20 13.53 -3.45
N TYR A 604 0.99 12.67 -4.10
CA TYR A 604 2.43 12.84 -4.32
C TYR A 604 2.84 13.12 -5.80
N TYR A 605 2.02 13.87 -6.56
CA TYR A 605 2.29 14.17 -7.98
C TYR A 605 3.49 15.10 -8.24
N PHE A 606 3.84 15.94 -7.26
CA PHE A 606 4.69 17.11 -7.47
C PHE A 606 5.92 17.09 -6.57
N ASP A 607 7.01 17.66 -7.07
CA ASP A 607 8.22 17.92 -6.28
C ASP A 607 8.06 19.17 -5.40
N THR A 608 8.97 19.37 -4.46
CA THR A 608 8.96 20.52 -3.54
C THR A 608 8.92 21.86 -4.29
N THR A 609 9.64 21.96 -5.42
CA THR A 609 9.72 23.17 -6.25
C THR A 609 8.38 23.53 -6.89
N THR A 610 7.61 22.53 -7.32
CA THR A 610 6.28 22.76 -7.89
C THR A 610 5.26 23.00 -6.78
N ILE A 611 5.34 22.26 -5.67
CA ILE A 611 4.43 22.44 -4.52
C ILE A 611 4.50 23.86 -3.97
N SER A 612 5.70 24.45 -3.87
CA SER A 612 5.87 25.81 -3.35
C SER A 612 5.24 26.92 -4.22
N LYS A 613 4.74 26.58 -5.41
CA LYS A 613 4.04 27.53 -6.31
C LYS A 613 2.53 27.53 -6.08
N PHE A 614 1.97 26.53 -5.40
CA PHE A 614 0.57 26.54 -5.01
C PHE A 614 0.38 27.41 -3.77
N THR A 615 -0.73 28.15 -3.72
CA THR A 615 -1.22 28.81 -2.51
C THR A 615 -1.70 27.76 -1.50
N ALA A 616 -2.41 26.74 -1.96
CA ALA A 616 -2.76 25.57 -1.18
C ALA A 616 -2.91 24.34 -2.09
N TYR A 617 -2.55 23.17 -1.58
CA TYR A 617 -2.68 21.88 -2.24
C TYR A 617 -3.43 20.92 -1.31
N TYR A 618 -4.59 20.47 -1.76
CA TYR A 618 -5.45 19.49 -1.08
C TYR A 618 -5.43 18.15 -1.81
N ALA A 619 -5.42 17.06 -1.05
CA ALA A 619 -5.66 15.71 -1.51
C ALA A 619 -7.01 15.21 -1.00
N LEU A 620 -7.84 14.75 -1.93
CA LEU A 620 -9.19 14.22 -1.72
C LEU A 620 -9.28 12.73 -2.05
N TYR A 621 -8.33 12.19 -2.81
CA TYR A 621 -8.11 10.75 -3.05
C TYR A 621 -9.16 10.03 -3.90
N SER A 622 -10.29 10.66 -4.19
CA SER A 622 -11.36 10.07 -4.98
C SER A 622 -12.09 11.15 -5.78
N LYS A 623 -12.54 10.82 -6.99
CA LYS A 623 -13.22 11.70 -7.95
C LYS A 623 -14.74 11.62 -7.93
N GLN A 624 -15.32 10.96 -6.92
CA GLN A 624 -16.78 10.85 -6.79
C GLN A 624 -17.42 12.21 -6.52
N PRO A 625 -18.70 12.43 -6.89
CA PRO A 625 -19.38 13.72 -6.76
C PRO A 625 -19.30 14.35 -5.35
N GLN A 626 -19.40 13.53 -4.30
CA GLN A 626 -19.32 13.99 -2.91
C GLN A 626 -17.95 14.60 -2.56
N PHE A 627 -16.88 14.19 -3.23
CA PHE A 627 -15.54 14.76 -3.05
C PHE A 627 -15.43 16.12 -3.75
N VAL A 628 -16.13 16.32 -4.86
CA VAL A 628 -16.21 17.63 -5.54
C VAL A 628 -16.95 18.64 -4.66
N ASP A 629 -18.04 18.21 -4.01
CA ASP A 629 -18.75 19.04 -3.02
C ASP A 629 -17.84 19.43 -1.84
N VAL A 630 -17.04 18.49 -1.33
CA VAL A 630 -16.06 18.77 -0.28
C VAL A 630 -14.97 19.71 -0.77
N ALA A 631 -14.49 19.57 -2.01
CA ALA A 631 -13.54 20.51 -2.62
C ALA A 631 -14.07 21.95 -2.64
N ALA A 632 -15.33 22.12 -3.07
CA ALA A 632 -15.99 23.42 -3.07
C ALA A 632 -16.08 23.99 -1.64
N ARG A 633 -16.46 23.17 -0.65
CA ARG A 633 -16.56 23.59 0.75
C ARG A 633 -15.21 23.95 1.39
N LEU A 634 -14.14 23.29 0.99
CA LEU A 634 -12.76 23.64 1.40
C LEU A 634 -12.32 24.95 0.76
N LEU A 635 -12.61 25.16 -0.53
CA LEU A 635 -12.29 26.40 -1.24
C LEU A 635 -12.93 27.62 -0.57
N PHE A 636 -14.18 27.48 -0.13
CA PHE A 636 -14.92 28.52 0.58
C PHE A 636 -14.70 28.53 2.10
N GLN A 637 -13.77 27.71 2.61
CA GLN A 637 -13.40 27.63 4.03
C GLN A 637 -14.58 27.29 4.98
N GLU A 638 -15.64 26.65 4.47
CA GLU A 638 -16.74 26.14 5.30
C GLU A 638 -16.32 24.87 6.05
N LEU A 639 -15.41 24.10 5.45
CA LEU A 639 -14.80 22.93 6.06
C LEU A 639 -13.32 23.17 6.34
N THR A 640 -12.86 22.65 7.47
CA THR A 640 -11.43 22.51 7.77
C THR A 640 -11.01 21.07 7.43
N PRO A 641 -9.91 20.86 6.69
CA PRO A 641 -9.41 19.52 6.40
C PRO A 641 -8.96 18.85 7.70
N VAL A 642 -9.44 17.64 7.95
CA VAL A 642 -9.11 16.83 9.15
C VAL A 642 -8.38 15.54 8.80
N GLY A 643 -8.35 15.17 7.52
CA GLY A 643 -7.67 13.99 7.03
C GLY A 643 -6.15 14.15 7.14
N SER A 644 -5.46 13.01 7.12
CA SER A 644 -4.00 12.98 7.04
C SER A 644 -3.60 11.96 5.98
N SER A 645 -2.51 12.23 5.26
CA SER A 645 -2.08 11.34 4.19
C SER A 645 -1.78 9.94 4.73
N PRO A 646 -2.41 8.87 4.17
CA PRO A 646 -2.16 7.49 4.57
C PRO A 646 -0.88 6.91 3.97
N VAL A 647 -0.14 7.72 3.22
CA VAL A 647 1.12 7.39 2.54
C VAL A 647 2.13 8.52 2.73
N SER A 648 3.43 8.22 2.60
CA SER A 648 4.48 9.24 2.63
C SER A 648 4.34 10.23 1.46
N VAL A 649 4.65 11.50 1.73
CA VAL A 649 4.75 12.57 0.73
C VAL A 649 6.10 13.25 0.91
N SER A 650 7.14 12.63 0.37
CA SER A 650 8.54 13.06 0.59
C SER A 650 8.82 14.49 0.11
N ALA A 651 8.03 15.01 -0.84
CA ALA A 651 8.16 16.38 -1.35
C ALA A 651 7.95 17.47 -0.28
N ILE A 652 7.23 17.16 0.81
CA ILE A 652 7.02 18.04 1.96
C ILE A 652 7.65 17.48 3.25
N GLY A 653 8.44 16.41 3.15
CA GLY A 653 9.03 15.73 4.32
C GLY A 653 8.02 14.98 5.20
N TYR A 654 6.81 14.71 4.69
CA TYR A 654 5.83 13.90 5.41
C TYR A 654 6.18 12.42 5.24
N GLU A 655 6.85 11.84 6.23
CA GLU A 655 7.21 10.42 6.23
C GLU A 655 6.33 9.64 7.20
N LEU A 656 5.56 8.68 6.67
CA LEU A 656 4.50 7.99 7.39
C LEU A 656 5.01 7.32 8.67
N ILE A 657 6.15 6.65 8.60
CA ILE A 657 6.81 5.99 9.74
C ILE A 657 7.16 6.97 10.88
N SER A 658 7.50 8.22 10.54
CA SER A 658 7.85 9.24 11.52
C SER A 658 6.62 9.87 12.15
N VAL A 659 5.56 10.03 11.36
CA VAL A 659 4.28 10.59 11.79
C VAL A 659 3.54 9.64 12.72
N MET A 660 3.62 8.33 12.45
CA MET A 660 2.98 7.28 13.23
C MET A 660 3.76 6.84 14.48
N ALA A 661 4.99 7.33 14.64
CA ALA A 661 5.75 7.12 15.86
C ALA A 661 5.10 7.88 17.04
N PRO A 662 5.30 7.42 18.29
CA PRO A 662 4.82 8.12 19.49
C PRO A 662 5.15 9.62 19.44
N ASP A 663 4.19 10.47 19.81
CA ASP A 663 4.40 11.92 19.84
C ASP A 663 5.46 12.28 20.90
N PRO A 664 6.61 12.86 20.51
CA PRO A 664 7.65 13.24 21.46
C PRO A 664 7.18 14.28 22.50
N ALA A 665 6.11 15.04 22.21
CA ALA A 665 5.54 16.02 23.12
C ALA A 665 4.54 15.40 24.14
N GLN A 666 4.13 14.14 23.95
CA GLN A 666 3.17 13.48 24.83
C GLN A 666 3.82 13.11 26.18
N ILE A 667 3.14 13.45 27.28
CA ILE A 667 3.37 12.80 28.58
C ILE A 667 2.55 11.51 28.60
N ILE A 668 3.21 10.35 28.64
CA ILE A 668 2.54 9.06 28.68
C ILE A 668 1.88 8.86 30.06
N PRO A 669 0.53 8.73 30.15
CA PRO A 669 -0.14 8.51 31.42
C PRO A 669 0.17 7.12 31.98
N LEU A 670 0.23 6.98 33.30
CA LEU A 670 0.50 5.70 33.96
C LEU A 670 -0.51 5.37 35.07
N SER A 671 -0.99 4.14 35.07
CA SER A 671 -1.95 3.66 36.07
C SER A 671 -1.74 2.20 36.44
N LEU A 672 -2.17 1.82 37.63
CA LEU A 672 -2.27 0.42 38.03
C LEU A 672 -3.38 -0.27 37.21
N ASP A 673 -3.09 -1.46 36.67
CA ASP A 673 -4.08 -2.25 35.94
C ASP A 673 -4.94 -3.04 36.93
N LEU A 674 -5.89 -2.33 37.54
CA LEU A 674 -6.84 -2.90 38.49
C LEU A 674 -8.04 -3.49 37.72
N PRO A 675 -8.58 -4.65 38.14
CA PRO A 675 -9.79 -5.19 37.54
C PRO A 675 -10.94 -4.19 37.65
N PRO A 676 -11.80 -4.06 36.62
CA PRO A 676 -12.90 -3.11 36.63
C PRO A 676 -13.82 -3.38 37.83
N ALA A 677 -14.17 -2.32 38.57
CA ALA A 677 -15.14 -2.43 39.65
C ALA A 677 -16.46 -2.96 39.07
N PRO A 678 -17.15 -3.91 39.73
CA PRO A 678 -18.41 -4.44 39.23
C PRO A 678 -19.41 -3.29 39.10
N ALA A 679 -19.92 -3.07 37.88
CA ALA A 679 -20.97 -2.09 37.62
C ALA A 679 -22.24 -2.51 38.38
N SER A 680 -22.57 -1.79 39.45
CA SER A 680 -23.85 -1.91 40.13
C SER A 680 -24.93 -1.26 39.27
N ASN A 681 -25.83 -2.06 38.71
CA ASN A 681 -26.96 -1.63 37.87
C ASN A 681 -28.09 -0.92 38.64
N ASP A 682 -27.83 -0.31 39.80
CA ASP A 682 -28.85 0.47 40.51
C ASP A 682 -28.25 1.66 41.26
N SER A 683 -28.91 2.80 41.06
CA SER A 683 -28.95 4.01 41.88
C SER A 683 -27.86 5.10 41.73
N PHE A 684 -28.36 6.34 41.65
CA PHE A 684 -27.67 7.63 41.76
C PHE A 684 -27.10 7.88 43.18
N LEU A 685 -26.23 7.00 43.66
CA LEU A 685 -25.42 7.25 44.85
C LEU A 685 -23.96 7.50 44.43
N THR A 686 -23.34 8.44 45.12
CA THR A 686 -21.93 8.78 44.98
C THR A 686 -21.10 7.50 45.13
N PRO A 687 -20.15 7.19 44.22
CA PRO A 687 -19.38 5.96 44.31
C PRO A 687 -18.64 5.90 45.65
N GLU A 688 -18.71 4.76 46.35
CA GLU A 688 -17.82 4.49 47.47
C GLU A 688 -16.36 4.63 46.98
N PRO A 689 -15.47 5.23 47.78
CA PRO A 689 -14.08 5.42 47.38
C PRO A 689 -13.42 4.06 47.11
N THR A 690 -12.85 3.92 45.91
CA THR A 690 -12.09 2.74 45.51
C THR A 690 -11.04 2.43 46.59
N PRO A 691 -11.06 1.24 47.22
CA PRO A 691 -10.09 0.91 48.27
C PRO A 691 -8.68 0.95 47.69
N ILE A 692 -7.78 1.68 48.35
CA ILE A 692 -6.37 1.77 47.95
C ILE A 692 -5.76 0.36 48.04
N PRO A 693 -5.27 -0.22 46.93
CA PRO A 693 -4.73 -1.57 46.94
C PRO A 693 -3.47 -1.64 47.82
N LEU A 694 -3.47 -2.58 48.78
CA LEU A 694 -2.35 -2.84 49.68
C LEU A 694 -1.48 -3.95 49.09
N PHE A 695 -0.23 -3.64 48.74
CA PHE A 695 0.73 -4.61 48.20
C PHE A 695 1.79 -4.98 49.24
N ARG A 696 2.24 -6.24 49.22
CA ARG A 696 3.30 -6.79 50.08
C ARG A 696 4.54 -7.13 49.26
N ILE A 697 5.68 -7.22 49.94
CA ILE A 697 6.93 -7.74 49.35
C ILE A 697 6.68 -9.18 48.88
N GLY A 698 6.99 -9.46 47.62
CA GLY A 698 6.66 -10.71 46.92
C GLY A 698 5.39 -10.66 46.06
N ASP A 699 4.59 -9.59 46.15
CA ASP A 699 3.44 -9.40 45.25
C ASP A 699 3.90 -8.91 43.87
N THR A 700 3.07 -9.19 42.86
CA THR A 700 3.26 -8.68 41.49
C THR A 700 2.29 -7.52 41.26
N ILE A 701 2.82 -6.39 40.79
CA ILE A 701 2.01 -5.23 40.38
C ILE A 701 1.83 -5.24 38.88
N ALA A 702 0.60 -5.10 38.41
CA ALA A 702 0.28 -4.91 37.00
C ALA A 702 0.10 -3.42 36.72
N ILE A 703 0.74 -2.93 35.67
CA ILE A 703 0.78 -1.51 35.29
C ILE A 703 0.39 -1.42 33.82
N ARG A 704 -0.37 -0.36 33.49
CA ARG A 704 -0.72 -0.03 32.11
C ARG A 704 -0.44 1.44 31.81
N THR A 705 -0.11 1.72 30.56
CA THR A 705 -0.08 3.09 30.04
C THR A 705 -1.50 3.60 29.78
N GLY A 706 -1.65 4.92 29.64
CA GLY A 706 -2.71 5.49 28.81
C GLY A 706 -2.51 5.16 27.33
N ALA A 707 -3.42 5.62 26.47
CA ALA A 707 -3.25 5.51 25.03
C ALA A 707 -2.05 6.36 24.58
N ILE A 708 -1.02 5.73 24.05
CA ILE A 708 0.10 6.39 23.39
C ILE A 708 -0.39 6.84 22.02
N GLN A 709 -0.19 8.11 21.71
CA GLN A 709 -0.67 8.75 20.51
C GLN A 709 0.49 9.05 19.55
N ASP A 710 0.20 8.99 18.27
CA ASP A 710 1.07 9.42 17.19
C ASP A 710 1.05 10.94 17.03
N ARG A 711 1.82 11.48 16.08
CA ARG A 711 1.90 12.93 15.84
C ARG A 711 0.64 13.54 15.25
N ASN A 712 -0.31 12.71 14.81
CA ASN A 712 -1.64 13.12 14.36
C ASN A 712 -2.69 12.97 15.48
N GLY A 713 -2.29 12.63 16.71
CA GLY A 713 -3.18 12.46 17.86
C GLY A 713 -3.98 11.15 17.86
N ARG A 714 -3.59 10.17 17.06
CA ARG A 714 -4.25 8.85 16.95
C ARG A 714 -3.49 7.80 17.75
N PRO A 715 -4.12 6.73 18.24
CA PRO A 715 -3.38 5.64 18.88
C PRO A 715 -2.29 5.09 17.97
N VAL A 716 -1.08 4.91 18.50
CA VAL A 716 0.03 4.28 17.76
C VAL A 716 -0.35 2.85 17.34
N PRO A 717 0.22 2.34 16.23
CA PRO A 717 0.01 0.96 15.79
C PRO A 717 0.25 -0.09 16.88
N ASP A 718 -0.41 -1.23 16.76
CA ASP A 718 -0.10 -2.36 17.64
C ASP A 718 1.30 -2.88 17.34
N GLY A 719 2.01 -3.29 18.39
CA GLY A 719 3.41 -3.69 18.26
C GLY A 719 4.43 -2.58 18.54
N THR A 720 4.00 -1.33 18.74
CA THR A 720 4.90 -0.25 19.18
C THR A 720 5.55 -0.62 20.52
N VAL A 721 6.87 -0.58 20.57
CA VAL A 721 7.64 -1.00 21.74
C VAL A 721 7.54 0.06 22.84
N VAL A 722 7.24 -0.41 24.05
CA VAL A 722 7.13 0.40 25.27
C VAL A 722 8.01 -0.21 26.35
N GLN A 723 8.94 0.59 26.85
CA GLN A 723 9.90 0.24 27.87
C GLN A 723 9.41 0.74 29.22
N PHE A 724 9.14 -0.18 30.14
CA PHE A 724 8.82 0.12 31.53
C PHE A 724 10.09 -0.04 32.37
N SER A 725 10.38 0.95 33.22
CA SER A 725 11.54 0.96 34.10
C SER A 725 11.11 1.21 35.53
N MET A 726 11.57 0.36 36.46
CA MET A 726 11.39 0.52 37.89
C MET A 726 12.73 0.94 38.51
N LEU A 727 12.74 2.07 39.21
CA LEU A 727 13.91 2.65 39.86
C LEU A 727 13.72 2.68 41.38
N LEU A 728 14.81 2.49 42.13
CA LEU A 728 14.84 2.66 43.58
C LEU A 728 15.44 4.02 43.95
N THR A 729 14.73 4.82 44.74
CA THR A 729 15.19 6.16 45.14
C THR A 729 16.03 6.09 46.43
N GLY A 730 17.30 6.53 46.42
CA GLY A 730 18.20 6.56 47.59
C GLY A 730 19.70 6.37 47.29
N GLU A 731 20.56 6.36 48.32
CA GLU A 731 22.01 6.10 48.17
C GLU A 731 22.27 4.67 47.65
N GLY A 732 22.79 4.55 46.43
CA GLY A 732 22.97 3.28 45.71
C GLY A 732 21.80 2.89 44.79
N GLY A 733 20.82 3.80 44.59
CA GLY A 733 19.67 3.62 43.71
C GLY A 733 20.02 3.54 42.22
N GLY A 734 19.42 2.59 41.51
CA GLY A 734 19.56 2.36 40.07
C GLY A 734 18.32 1.65 39.52
N ILE A 735 18.34 1.34 38.22
CA ILE A 735 17.27 0.56 37.58
C ILE A 735 17.23 -0.83 38.21
N LEU A 736 16.14 -1.14 38.91
CA LEU A 736 15.93 -2.45 39.53
C LEU A 736 15.45 -3.48 38.52
N GLN A 737 14.49 -3.10 37.69
CA GLN A 737 13.88 -3.96 36.70
C GLN A 737 13.48 -3.13 35.48
N GLN A 738 13.69 -3.70 34.30
CA GLN A 738 13.23 -3.15 33.03
C GLN A 738 12.45 -4.23 32.29
N VAL A 739 11.28 -3.88 31.79
CA VAL A 739 10.40 -4.77 31.04
C VAL A 739 10.00 -4.08 29.76
N GLU A 740 10.24 -4.75 28.63
CA GLU A 740 9.73 -4.32 27.34
C GLU A 740 8.40 -5.02 27.08
N SER A 741 7.44 -4.25 26.58
CA SER A 741 6.14 -4.74 26.14
C SER A 741 5.74 -3.99 24.86
N VAL A 742 4.65 -4.42 24.23
CA VAL A 742 4.14 -3.78 23.03
C VAL A 742 2.73 -3.23 23.25
N THR A 743 2.38 -2.20 22.50
CA THR A 743 1.03 -1.63 22.47
C THR A 743 0.02 -2.60 21.86
N THR A 744 -1.19 -2.58 22.43
CA THR A 744 -2.43 -3.10 21.84
C THR A 744 -3.50 -2.03 22.00
N GLN A 745 -4.07 -1.59 20.89
CA GLN A 745 -4.92 -0.40 20.78
C GLN A 745 -4.28 0.84 21.43
N GLY A 746 -2.99 1.06 21.15
CA GLY A 746 -2.19 2.15 21.72
C GLY A 746 -1.87 2.03 23.22
N VAL A 747 -2.25 0.94 23.90
CA VAL A 747 -1.98 0.74 25.34
C VAL A 747 -1.01 -0.41 25.56
N ALA A 748 0.03 -0.19 26.35
CA ALA A 748 0.97 -1.23 26.76
C ALA A 748 0.78 -1.62 28.23
N ARG A 749 1.06 -2.88 28.55
CA ARG A 749 0.91 -3.46 29.89
C ARG A 749 2.19 -4.19 30.31
N ALA A 750 2.58 -4.02 31.55
CA ALA A 750 3.72 -4.70 32.15
C ALA A 750 3.42 -5.15 33.58
N SER A 751 4.19 -6.10 34.08
CA SER A 751 4.09 -6.60 35.45
C SER A 751 5.45 -6.61 36.13
N PHE A 752 5.50 -6.13 37.37
CA PHE A 752 6.73 -6.06 38.17
C PHE A 752 6.60 -6.83 39.48
N GLY A 753 7.67 -7.50 39.88
CA GLY A 753 7.77 -8.14 41.20
C GLY A 753 8.30 -7.15 42.25
N LEU A 754 7.68 -7.13 43.43
CA LEU A 754 8.14 -6.30 44.54
C LEU A 754 9.17 -7.03 45.40
N ASP A 755 10.45 -6.97 45.02
CA ASP A 755 11.52 -7.76 45.66
C ASP A 755 12.26 -7.05 46.80
N LYS A 756 12.25 -5.71 46.83
CA LYS A 756 12.98 -4.90 47.82
C LYS A 756 12.09 -3.83 48.45
N PRO A 757 12.24 -3.58 49.77
CA PRO A 757 11.58 -2.46 50.44
C PRO A 757 12.24 -1.13 50.05
N GLY A 758 11.44 -0.05 50.01
CA GLY A 758 11.90 1.30 49.69
C GLY A 758 10.90 2.07 48.81
N LEU A 759 11.26 3.32 48.48
CA LEU A 759 10.51 4.14 47.54
C LEU A 759 10.88 3.74 46.11
N LEU A 760 9.91 3.18 45.40
CA LEU A 760 10.02 2.75 44.01
C LEU A 760 9.37 3.78 43.09
N GLU A 761 10.04 4.11 41.99
CA GLU A 761 9.47 4.90 40.90
C GLU A 761 9.31 4.03 39.66
N ILE A 762 8.12 3.99 39.06
CA ILE A 762 7.94 3.42 37.73
C ILE A 762 7.83 4.55 36.72
N ARG A 763 8.57 4.40 35.62
CA ARG A 763 8.55 5.27 34.44
C ARG A 763 8.37 4.44 33.19
N VAL A 764 7.78 5.05 32.17
CA VAL A 764 7.62 4.48 30.83
C VAL A 764 8.21 5.40 29.77
N SER A 765 8.80 4.79 28.75
CA SER A 765 9.22 5.45 27.51
C SER A 765 8.86 4.60 26.30
N SER A 766 8.52 5.26 25.19
CA SER A 766 8.31 4.66 23.89
C SER A 766 8.88 5.62 22.85
N GLU A 767 10.10 5.35 22.35
CA GLU A 767 10.82 6.32 21.53
C GLU A 767 9.99 6.78 20.31
N PRO A 768 9.88 8.09 20.04
CA PRO A 768 10.60 9.21 20.66
C PRO A 768 9.92 9.84 21.91
N ALA A 769 8.76 9.35 22.35
CA ALA A 769 8.09 9.80 23.57
C ALA A 769 8.79 9.25 24.83
N VAL A 770 9.63 10.08 25.45
CA VAL A 770 10.46 9.69 26.61
C VAL A 770 9.91 10.13 27.96
N ILE A 771 8.86 10.94 27.98
CA ILE A 771 8.29 11.52 29.21
C ILE A 771 7.01 10.76 29.59
N SER A 772 6.90 10.35 30.85
CA SER A 772 5.73 9.70 31.42
C SER A 772 5.40 10.24 32.80
N GLU A 773 4.14 10.06 33.22
CA GLU A 773 3.77 10.22 34.63
C GLU A 773 4.58 9.25 35.50
N VAL A 774 5.06 9.69 36.65
CA VAL A 774 5.84 8.83 37.55
C VAL A 774 4.91 8.21 38.57
N LEU A 775 4.86 6.87 38.62
CA LEU A 775 4.10 6.14 39.63
C LEU A 775 5.04 5.81 40.80
N GLN A 776 4.87 6.50 41.92
CA GLN A 776 5.66 6.28 43.13
C GLN A 776 4.95 5.30 44.07
N LEU A 777 5.68 4.30 44.55
CA LEU A 777 5.21 3.26 45.47
C LEU A 777 6.13 3.19 46.68
N ASP A 778 5.61 3.46 47.87
CA ASP A 778 6.34 3.27 49.13
C ASP A 778 6.11 1.86 49.67
N VAL A 779 7.11 0.97 49.55
CA VAL A 779 7.00 -0.43 50.00
C VAL A 779 7.58 -0.58 51.41
N SER A 780 6.70 -0.57 52.41
CA SER A 780 7.04 -0.80 53.83
C SER A 780 7.01 -2.29 54.23
N GLN A 781 7.86 -2.69 55.20
CA GLN A 781 7.82 -4.06 55.76
C GLN A 781 6.50 -4.39 56.48
N SER A 782 5.70 -3.38 56.82
CA SER A 782 4.39 -3.50 57.51
C SER A 782 3.19 -3.63 56.58
N GLY A 783 3.38 -3.62 55.25
CA GLY A 783 2.33 -3.92 54.27
C GLY A 783 1.39 -2.78 53.92
N ALA A 784 1.78 -1.52 54.14
CA ALA A 784 1.07 -0.34 53.64
C ALA A 784 1.88 0.32 52.52
N VAL A 785 1.24 0.51 51.35
CA VAL A 785 1.80 1.18 50.17
C VAL A 785 0.93 2.38 49.81
N ALA A 786 1.53 3.57 49.76
CA ALA A 786 0.90 4.75 49.17
C ALA A 786 1.32 4.83 47.69
N VAL A 787 0.32 4.94 46.80
CA VAL A 787 0.54 5.19 45.37
C VAL A 787 0.34 6.68 45.13
N THR A 788 1.37 7.40 44.71
CA THR A 788 1.26 8.79 44.29
C THR A 788 1.67 8.92 42.84
N VAL A 789 0.75 9.40 42.00
CA VAL A 789 1.04 9.75 40.60
C VAL A 789 1.61 11.16 40.60
N VAL A 790 2.86 11.30 40.18
CA VAL A 790 3.51 12.60 39.99
C VAL A 790 3.50 12.90 38.51
N VAL A 791 2.70 13.88 38.11
CA VAL A 791 2.74 14.42 36.74
C VAL A 791 3.97 15.32 36.66
N PRO A 792 4.98 15.00 35.84
CA PRO A 792 6.08 15.92 35.61
C PRO A 792 5.54 17.19 34.96
N GLU A 793 5.91 18.35 35.50
CA GLU A 793 5.61 19.63 34.85
C GLU A 793 6.42 19.67 33.55
N LEU A 794 5.72 19.64 32.40
CA LEU A 794 6.32 20.01 31.12
C LEU A 794 6.83 21.43 31.31
N THR A 795 8.13 21.56 31.59
CA THR A 795 8.80 22.84 31.49
C THR A 795 8.57 23.23 30.04
N GLN A 796 7.70 24.22 29.80
CA GLN A 796 7.55 24.77 28.46
C GLN A 796 8.97 24.94 27.93
N LEU A 797 9.23 24.42 26.73
CA LEU A 797 10.35 24.90 25.93
C LEU A 797 10.14 26.41 25.89
N THR A 798 10.80 27.08 26.83
CA THR A 798 10.95 28.51 26.81
C THR A 798 11.67 28.66 25.50
N GLU A 799 11.03 29.30 24.52
CA GLU A 799 11.73 29.87 23.38
C GLU A 799 13.06 30.35 23.93
N GLU A 800 14.15 29.72 23.46
CA GLU A 800 15.48 30.10 23.89
C GLU A 800 15.52 31.61 23.72
N THR A 801 15.53 32.33 24.85
CA THR A 801 15.75 33.76 24.84
C THR A 801 17.04 33.91 24.06
N PRO A 802 17.07 34.70 22.96
CA PRO A 802 18.19 34.70 22.05
C PRO A 802 19.43 34.96 22.89
N VAL A 803 20.24 33.91 23.06
CA VAL A 803 21.53 34.02 23.70
C VAL A 803 22.25 35.05 22.83
N PRO A 804 22.78 36.14 23.41
CA PRO A 804 23.51 37.10 22.61
C PRO A 804 24.54 36.31 21.84
N VAL A 805 24.46 36.40 20.51
CA VAL A 805 25.32 35.71 19.55
C VAL A 805 26.72 35.68 20.14
N VAL A 806 27.11 34.52 20.68
CA VAL A 806 28.51 34.23 20.85
C VAL A 806 28.99 34.17 19.42
N GLU A 807 29.81 35.15 19.05
CA GLU A 807 30.52 35.21 17.79
C GLU A 807 31.14 33.81 17.63
N GLU A 808 30.52 32.95 16.81
CA GLU A 808 31.13 31.70 16.41
C GLU A 808 32.45 32.12 15.77
N GLU A 809 33.56 31.79 16.44
CA GLU A 809 34.87 31.87 15.82
C GLU A 809 34.77 31.07 14.53
N LEU A 810 34.70 31.79 13.40
CA LEU A 810 34.66 31.25 12.05
C LEU A 810 35.66 30.09 11.98
N GLU A 811 35.16 28.85 11.94
CA GLU A 811 36.02 27.69 11.79
C GLU A 811 36.90 27.90 10.56
N ASP A 812 38.21 27.75 10.71
CA ASP A 812 39.16 27.93 9.61
C ASP A 812 38.72 27.03 8.42
N PRO A 813 38.38 27.61 7.26
CA PRO A 813 37.88 26.84 6.12
C PRO A 813 38.98 25.95 5.50
N TYR A 814 40.25 26.16 5.89
CA TYR A 814 41.41 25.48 5.35
C TYR A 814 41.92 24.35 6.26
N ILE A 815 41.89 24.52 7.58
CA ILE A 815 42.43 23.54 8.54
C ILE A 815 41.34 23.16 9.56
N SER A 816 41.16 21.87 9.83
CA SER A 816 40.20 21.44 10.86
C SER A 816 40.67 21.82 12.27
N ALA A 817 39.76 21.91 13.23
CA ALA A 817 40.10 22.11 14.64
C ALA A 817 41.08 21.05 15.22
N GLN A 818 41.15 19.87 14.58
CA GLN A 818 42.08 18.80 14.91
C GLN A 818 43.44 18.89 14.17
N GLY A 819 43.66 19.94 13.36
CA GLY A 819 44.93 20.21 12.69
C GLY A 819 45.14 19.51 11.35
N TYR A 820 44.08 19.09 10.67
CA TYR A 820 44.17 18.40 9.37
C TYR A 820 43.76 19.32 8.21
N PRO A 821 44.47 19.27 7.06
CA PRO A 821 44.09 20.01 5.87
C PRO A 821 42.69 19.61 5.36
N ARG A 822 41.80 20.59 5.19
CA ARG A 822 40.48 20.42 4.55
C ARG A 822 40.60 20.45 3.01
N PHE A 823 39.51 20.14 2.32
CA PHE A 823 39.47 20.06 0.85
C PHE A 823 39.98 21.32 0.12
N PRO A 824 39.64 22.56 0.54
CA PRO A 824 40.18 23.77 -0.09
C PRO A 824 41.71 23.85 -0.02
N THR A 825 42.31 23.38 1.07
CA THR A 825 43.77 23.34 1.27
C THR A 825 44.44 22.31 0.37
N TRP A 826 43.81 21.15 0.16
CA TRP A 826 44.27 20.17 -0.81
C TRP A 826 44.35 20.77 -2.21
N MET A 827 43.30 21.47 -2.65
CA MET A 827 43.27 22.11 -3.97
C MET A 827 44.41 23.12 -4.15
N ILE A 828 44.61 24.00 -3.16
CA ILE A 828 45.67 25.01 -3.19
C ILE A 828 47.05 24.35 -3.23
N ALA A 829 47.28 23.32 -2.41
CA ALA A 829 48.55 22.60 -2.39
C ALA A 829 48.84 21.91 -3.73
N MET A 830 47.85 21.25 -4.33
CA MET A 830 48.01 20.60 -5.64
C MET A 830 48.26 21.61 -6.76
N PHE A 831 47.60 22.78 -6.71
CA PHE A 831 47.83 23.85 -7.69
C PHE A 831 49.26 24.38 -7.63
N ILE A 832 49.77 24.66 -6.41
CA ILE A 832 51.17 25.08 -6.21
C ILE A 832 52.14 24.01 -6.72
N VAL A 833 51.83 22.73 -6.46
CA VAL A 833 52.69 21.64 -6.92
C VAL A 833 52.79 21.59 -8.43
N LEU A 834 51.64 21.71 -9.12
CA LEU A 834 51.58 21.64 -10.57
C LEU A 834 52.24 22.86 -11.24
N LEU A 835 52.04 24.06 -10.66
CA LEU A 835 52.61 25.31 -11.16
C LEU A 835 54.14 25.31 -11.02
N SER A 836 54.69 24.78 -9.93
CA SER A 836 56.14 24.74 -9.74
C SER A 836 56.80 23.69 -10.63
N VAL A 837 56.19 22.51 -10.82
CA VAL A 837 56.68 21.45 -11.72
C VAL A 837 56.71 21.92 -13.18
N THR A 838 55.66 22.60 -13.64
CA THR A 838 55.58 23.16 -15.00
C THR A 838 56.59 24.29 -15.21
N SER A 839 56.75 25.18 -14.22
CA SER A 839 57.73 26.27 -14.27
C SER A 839 59.17 25.75 -14.33
N VAL A 840 59.51 24.78 -13.48
CA VAL A 840 60.87 24.18 -13.44
C VAL A 840 61.16 23.37 -14.70
N TYR A 841 60.19 22.63 -15.24
CA TYR A 841 60.36 21.95 -16.52
C TYR A 841 60.54 22.94 -17.67
N GLY A 842 59.73 24.00 -17.72
CA GLY A 842 59.80 25.05 -18.73
C GLY A 842 61.16 25.74 -18.75
N ILE A 843 61.59 26.27 -17.60
CA ILE A 843 62.89 26.95 -17.45
C ILE A 843 64.03 25.94 -17.66
N GLY A 844 63.97 24.77 -17.02
CA GLY A 844 65.00 23.74 -17.12
C GLY A 844 65.21 23.28 -18.57
N SER A 845 64.15 23.16 -19.36
CA SER A 845 64.24 22.76 -20.78
C SER A 845 64.93 23.80 -21.68
N GLN A 846 65.06 25.05 -21.23
CA GLN A 846 65.80 26.11 -21.93
C GLN A 846 67.30 26.12 -21.59
N PHE A 847 67.68 25.65 -20.39
CA PHE A 847 69.06 25.71 -19.89
C PHE A 847 69.79 24.36 -19.86
N THR A 848 69.09 23.22 -19.94
CA THR A 848 69.68 21.87 -19.90
C THR A 848 68.99 20.89 -20.85
N ASN A 849 69.55 19.68 -21.00
CA ASN A 849 68.95 18.62 -21.80
C ASN A 849 67.56 18.25 -21.25
N ARG A 850 66.60 18.01 -22.15
CA ARG A 850 65.19 17.69 -21.78
C ARG A 850 65.07 16.55 -20.76
N GLN A 851 65.97 15.56 -20.81
CA GLN A 851 66.00 14.45 -19.85
C GLN A 851 66.35 14.91 -18.42
N SER A 852 67.28 15.85 -18.27
CA SER A 852 67.65 16.40 -16.96
C SER A 852 66.56 17.30 -16.41
N ALA A 853 65.96 18.15 -17.25
CA ALA A 853 64.81 18.98 -16.88
C ALA A 853 63.61 18.13 -16.42
N LEU A 854 63.36 16.99 -17.07
CA LEU A 854 62.31 16.03 -16.68
C LEU A 854 62.61 15.36 -15.33
N ARG A 855 63.86 14.99 -15.06
CA ARG A 855 64.24 14.41 -13.76
C ARG A 855 64.09 15.41 -12.62
N TRP A 856 64.36 16.69 -12.86
CA TRP A 856 64.20 17.77 -11.87
C TRP A 856 62.72 18.02 -11.57
N SER A 857 61.88 18.11 -12.60
CA SER A 857 60.45 18.33 -12.44
C SER A 857 59.76 17.13 -11.79
N LEU A 858 60.15 15.90 -12.13
CA LEU A 858 59.64 14.68 -11.49
C LEU A 858 60.06 14.57 -10.02
N GLY A 859 61.31 14.94 -9.69
CA GLY A 859 61.77 15.00 -8.30
C GLY A 859 60.97 16.00 -7.47
N MET A 860 60.68 17.18 -8.03
CA MET A 860 59.89 18.22 -7.39
C MET A 860 58.42 17.80 -7.17
N LEU A 861 57.82 17.09 -8.14
CA LEU A 861 56.48 16.53 -8.03
C LEU A 861 56.39 15.52 -6.88
N LEU A 862 57.31 14.55 -6.84
CA LEU A 862 57.36 13.51 -5.81
C LEU A 862 57.60 14.11 -4.42
N GLY A 863 58.50 15.09 -4.31
CA GLY A 863 58.79 15.78 -3.05
C GLY A 863 57.59 16.55 -2.51
N GLY A 864 56.83 17.23 -3.38
CA GLY A 864 55.62 17.97 -2.99
C GLY A 864 54.43 17.07 -2.62
N LEU A 865 54.26 15.95 -3.32
CA LEU A 865 53.23 14.96 -2.98
C LEU A 865 53.54 14.26 -1.66
N LEU A 866 54.79 13.86 -1.44
CA LEU A 866 55.20 13.22 -0.18
C LEU A 866 55.04 14.16 1.01
N SER A 867 55.42 15.43 0.90
CA SER A 867 55.27 16.40 2.00
C SER A 867 53.81 16.69 2.31
N TYR A 868 52.94 16.80 1.30
CA TYR A 868 51.50 16.97 1.52
C TYR A 868 50.87 15.74 2.21
N ASN A 869 51.17 14.53 1.73
CA ASN A 869 50.67 13.30 2.35
C ASN A 869 51.16 13.15 3.79
N PHE A 870 52.39 13.56 4.08
CA PHE A 870 52.94 13.57 5.44
C PHE A 870 52.16 14.48 6.40
N LEU A 871 51.70 15.63 5.91
CA LEU A 871 50.80 16.52 6.65
C LEU A 871 49.40 15.90 6.83
N SER A 872 48.85 15.33 5.76
CA SER A 872 47.51 14.74 5.77
C SER A 872 47.39 13.53 6.71
N PHE A 873 48.46 12.76 6.89
CA PHE A 873 48.48 11.61 7.80
C PHE A 873 48.83 11.99 9.25
N GLY A 874 49.15 13.26 9.53
CA GLY A 874 49.38 13.76 10.89
C GLY A 874 50.58 13.11 11.61
N LEU A 875 51.62 12.71 10.88
CA LEU A 875 52.79 12.05 11.45
C LEU A 875 53.63 13.04 12.29
N PHE A 876 54.25 12.57 13.38
CA PHE A 876 55.16 13.32 14.26
C PHE A 876 54.58 14.57 14.95
N GLY A 877 53.26 14.62 15.21
CA GLY A 877 52.65 15.72 15.96
C GLY A 877 52.50 17.03 15.18
N LEU A 878 52.65 16.97 13.85
CA LEU A 878 52.42 18.09 12.93
C LEU A 878 51.00 18.68 12.97
N PRO A 879 49.91 17.95 13.31
CA PRO A 879 48.57 18.54 13.39
C PRO A 879 48.50 19.72 14.37
N ASN A 880 49.12 19.62 15.54
CA ASN A 880 49.11 20.69 16.55
C ASN A 880 49.85 21.95 16.06
N TRP A 881 50.90 21.78 15.25
CA TRP A 881 51.61 22.91 14.63
C TRP A 881 50.80 23.53 13.49
N LEU A 882 50.06 22.72 12.73
CA LEU A 882 49.19 23.18 11.63
C LEU A 882 48.04 24.06 12.11
N VAL A 883 47.46 23.77 13.29
CA VAL A 883 46.39 24.60 13.87
C VAL A 883 46.83 26.05 14.06
N GLY A 884 48.08 26.27 14.49
CA GLY A 884 48.62 27.62 14.67
C GLY A 884 49.16 28.27 13.39
N ALA A 885 49.55 27.48 12.39
CA ALA A 885 50.14 27.97 11.15
C ALA A 885 49.12 28.18 10.01
N GLY A 886 47.95 27.55 10.10
CA GLY A 886 46.87 27.63 9.11
C GLY A 886 47.31 27.18 7.71
N LEU A 887 46.62 27.70 6.68
CA LEU A 887 46.95 27.46 5.27
C LEU A 887 48.42 27.76 4.93
N SER A 888 49.00 28.79 5.55
CA SER A 888 50.39 29.20 5.29
C SER A 888 51.40 28.12 5.67
N GLY A 889 51.15 27.38 6.75
CA GLY A 889 51.98 26.27 7.19
C GLY A 889 52.03 25.13 6.17
N VAL A 890 50.88 24.80 5.57
CA VAL A 890 50.78 23.78 4.53
C VAL A 890 51.57 24.19 3.29
N VAL A 891 51.41 25.44 2.85
CA VAL A 891 52.12 25.96 1.67
C VAL A 891 53.64 25.91 1.86
N VAL A 892 54.15 26.38 3.00
CA VAL A 892 55.59 26.36 3.30
C VAL A 892 56.14 24.93 3.33
N PHE A 893 55.41 24.01 3.97
CA PHE A 893 55.85 22.63 4.08
C PHE A 893 55.86 21.90 2.74
N VAL A 894 54.85 22.16 1.90
CA VAL A 894 54.80 21.63 0.53
C VAL A 894 55.98 22.17 -0.29
N ILE A 895 56.24 23.47 -0.26
CA ILE A 895 57.37 24.10 -0.97
C ILE A 895 58.72 23.55 -0.48
N ALA A 896 58.89 23.33 0.83
CA ALA A 896 60.10 22.72 1.37
C ALA A 896 60.32 21.29 0.84
N GLY A 897 59.25 20.49 0.81
CA GLY A 897 59.27 19.15 0.20
C GLY A 897 59.63 19.19 -1.29
N GLN A 898 59.10 20.17 -2.03
CA GLN A 898 59.44 20.37 -3.43
C GLN A 898 60.91 20.77 -3.65
N ALA A 899 61.46 21.64 -2.80
CA ALA A 899 62.87 22.02 -2.87
C ALA A 899 63.80 20.82 -2.62
N LEU A 900 63.48 19.99 -1.62
CA LEU A 900 64.20 18.74 -1.37
C LEU A 900 64.07 17.76 -2.54
N GLY A 901 62.86 17.62 -3.08
CA GLY A 901 62.59 16.82 -4.27
C GLY A 901 63.37 17.29 -5.50
N PHE A 902 63.48 18.60 -5.71
CA PHE A 902 64.28 19.21 -6.77
C PHE A 902 65.77 18.90 -6.60
N VAL A 903 66.32 19.02 -5.38
CA VAL A 903 67.72 18.65 -5.09
C VAL A 903 67.95 17.16 -5.36
N GLY A 904 67.02 16.29 -4.98
CA GLY A 904 67.06 14.86 -5.29
C GLY A 904 67.05 14.59 -6.80
N GLY A 905 66.15 15.24 -7.53
CA GLY A 905 66.08 15.19 -8.99
C GLY A 905 67.35 15.73 -9.66
N TRP A 906 67.97 16.77 -9.07
CA TRP A 906 69.22 17.35 -9.54
C TRP A 906 70.40 16.39 -9.39
N PHE A 907 70.56 15.73 -8.24
CA PHE A 907 71.55 14.67 -8.06
C PHE A 907 71.30 13.49 -9.01
N TRP A 908 70.04 13.12 -9.22
CA TRP A 908 69.67 12.07 -10.17
C TRP A 908 69.98 12.42 -11.63
N SER A 909 70.01 13.71 -11.98
CA SER A 909 70.40 14.15 -13.32
C SER A 909 71.91 14.14 -13.59
N ARG A 910 72.74 14.04 -12.54
CA ARG A 910 74.21 13.98 -12.65
C ARG A 910 74.78 12.57 -12.70
N LYS A 911 73.94 11.54 -12.50
CA LYS A 911 74.22 10.13 -12.79
C LYS A 911 73.71 9.79 -14.18
#